data_AF-A0A4Z1GXZ1-F1
#
_entry.id   AF-A0A4Z1GXZ1-F1
#
_cell.length_a   1.000
_cell.length_b   1.000
_cell.length_c   1.000
_cell.angle_alpha   90.00
_cell.angle_beta   90.00
_cell.angle_gamma   90.00
#
_symmetry.space_group_name_H-M   'P 1'
#
loop_
_entity.id
_entity.type
_entity.pdbx_description
1 polymer ?
#
loop_
_entity_poly.entity_id
_entity_poly.type
_entity_poly.pdbx_seq_one_letter_code
_entity_poly.pdbx_strand_id
1 'polypeptide(L)'
;MSESKVGDSSDSEPTGLSNPGATFEKMKDLLKAKDDTSRFVGLALLKSVLDNEQQLVKNTEHLQILWESISSKFLDRLLRAQFGGKIDKAQAKDMVDLAVAVIHTFSILLPEDVRRGPQLTGRTGPLVKALIQSSPETTQLILQTLLTIVSQVEGSLELLKVEDLSSLTEIAPQYPLVLDILNYTWANGSTIEVQAVHESINRVITNLLVVFKGTDAVTFLSFISSFIPKLFSEALPRNPKWLKSVIVLLRELVNRKPTLAGRVAYTQAAAALLQAYPVTCPSLLFNDESLHTSNKNESNSKPFSYLFVNLLLIDLRSSFPSLLAKLNNSDYSSISQRLAAAFDVLSSFIGYLVRSLDEENSKTFTMPPDLMLKLRKDIAETMSLAIEYLRDRWDASIAGASGLHPSARAGTAATSEGTRLTLTWDSIQDKVTVDPLILASIRALAIWIREDENENLRKESAGMMDMFIELYKISSMDEPDFRYPILLALEGIMTTEDGVEAFLNQDGWQVVSEDLFHILSNIADTASLTIPQSSITAEAARGLQIVRILLAVIDEESTSYIKQKWLTLISTTSTMNLPTSSSSSVVIELHIAMLQLSTALLSKAGEGMRKRYANDQKVQRKMAEELEVIVGTMRDKQEADEFKELLSDVMLDLENLEVGR
;
A
#
# COMPACT_ATOMS: atom_id res chain seq x y z
N MET A 1 -6.13 -53.40 77.92
CA MET A 1 -7.13 -53.93 76.97
C MET A 1 -7.95 -52.74 76.53
N SER A 2 -7.55 -52.02 75.48
CA SER A 2 -7.83 -52.24 74.05
C SER A 2 -8.99 -51.34 73.61
N GLU A 3 -8.67 -50.24 72.92
CA GLU A 3 -9.60 -49.41 72.15
C GLU A 3 -9.05 -49.17 70.73
N SER A 4 -9.98 -48.87 69.81
CA SER A 4 -9.85 -48.46 68.38
C SER A 4 -9.72 -49.63 67.37
N LYS A 5 -10.37 -49.68 66.19
CA LYS A 5 -10.91 -48.71 65.20
C LYS A 5 -12.12 -49.33 64.46
N VAL A 6 -13.20 -48.60 64.20
CA VAL A 6 -13.59 -47.93 62.91
C VAL A 6 -13.52 -48.86 61.68
N GLY A 7 -14.68 -49.20 61.14
CA GLY A 7 -14.85 -49.84 59.85
C GLY A 7 -15.09 -48.80 58.75
N ASP A 8 -14.48 -49.03 57.60
CA ASP A 8 -14.77 -48.31 56.36
C ASP A 8 -15.09 -49.35 55.27
N SER A 9 -16.28 -49.19 54.70
CA SER A 9 -16.76 -49.83 53.49
C SER A 9 -16.12 -49.13 52.29
N SER A 10 -15.25 -49.83 51.56
CA SER A 10 -14.71 -49.34 50.30
C SER A 10 -15.74 -49.51 49.18
N ASP A 11 -16.44 -48.43 48.87
CA ASP A 11 -17.10 -48.23 47.57
C ASP A 11 -16.06 -48.30 46.45
N SER A 12 -16.41 -49.02 45.39
CA SER A 12 -15.63 -49.20 44.18
C SER A 12 -15.67 -47.94 43.31
N GLU A 13 -14.56 -47.20 43.25
CA GLU A 13 -14.29 -46.24 42.17
C GLU A 13 -13.93 -46.98 40.86
N PRO A 14 -14.33 -46.46 39.68
CA PRO A 14 -13.96 -47.04 38.41
C PRO A 14 -12.49 -46.74 38.10
N THR A 15 -11.75 -47.79 37.78
CA THR A 15 -10.33 -47.82 37.47
C THR A 15 -9.94 -46.90 36.31
N GLY A 16 -8.93 -46.06 36.58
CA GLY A 16 -8.28 -45.19 35.60
C GLY A 16 -7.60 -45.94 34.45
N LEU A 17 -7.51 -45.25 33.32
CA LEU A 17 -6.86 -45.65 32.08
C LEU A 17 -5.33 -45.71 32.27
N SER A 18 -4.77 -46.91 32.46
CA SER A 18 -3.36 -47.11 32.87
C SER A 18 -2.42 -47.66 31.79
N ASN A 19 -2.62 -47.35 30.50
CA ASN A 19 -1.58 -47.59 29.48
C ASN A 19 -1.76 -46.69 28.23
N PRO A 20 -0.92 -45.64 28.03
CA PRO A 20 -1.07 -44.67 26.93
C PRO A 20 -1.12 -45.32 25.53
N GLY A 21 -0.33 -46.38 25.31
CA GLY A 21 -0.33 -47.10 24.03
C GLY A 21 -1.60 -47.91 23.75
N ALA A 22 -2.24 -48.46 24.80
CA ALA A 22 -3.50 -49.18 24.65
C ALA A 22 -4.69 -48.23 24.42
N THR A 23 -4.66 -47.06 25.06
CA THR A 23 -5.65 -45.99 24.84
C THR A 23 -5.56 -45.46 23.40
N PHE A 24 -4.36 -45.31 22.85
CA PHE A 24 -4.13 -44.90 21.47
C PHE A 24 -4.72 -45.88 20.44
N GLU A 25 -4.39 -47.18 20.52
CA GLU A 25 -4.93 -48.17 19.58
C GLU A 25 -6.45 -48.31 19.70
N LYS A 26 -7.00 -48.24 20.93
CA LYS A 26 -8.45 -48.24 21.13
C LYS A 26 -9.15 -47.03 20.48
N MET A 27 -8.57 -45.83 20.59
CA MET A 27 -9.10 -44.63 19.91
C MET A 27 -9.08 -44.82 18.39
N LYS A 28 -7.95 -45.26 17.85
CA LYS A 28 -7.77 -45.52 16.42
C LYS A 28 -8.79 -46.53 15.88
N ASP A 29 -9.04 -47.62 16.61
CA ASP A 29 -10.04 -48.63 16.23
C ASP A 29 -11.47 -48.06 16.23
N LEU A 30 -11.82 -47.26 17.26
CA LEU A 30 -13.13 -46.61 17.33
C LEU A 30 -13.35 -45.59 16.21
N LEU A 31 -12.32 -44.82 15.84
CA LEU A 31 -12.40 -43.85 14.73
C LEU A 31 -12.53 -44.54 13.36
N LYS A 32 -11.92 -45.71 13.18
CA LYS A 32 -11.99 -46.53 11.96
C LYS A 32 -13.23 -47.44 11.87
N ALA A 33 -14.02 -47.52 12.94
CA ALA A 33 -15.23 -48.35 12.98
C ALA A 33 -16.20 -48.04 11.83
N LYS A 34 -17.08 -48.98 11.49
CA LYS A 34 -18.05 -48.80 10.39
C LYS A 34 -19.31 -48.05 10.85
N ASP A 35 -19.71 -48.22 12.10
CA ASP A 35 -20.89 -47.61 12.68
C ASP A 35 -20.61 -46.21 13.26
N ASP A 36 -21.60 -45.33 13.17
CA ASP A 36 -21.46 -43.92 13.57
C ASP A 36 -21.41 -43.74 15.09
N THR A 37 -22.01 -44.66 15.85
CA THR A 37 -21.98 -44.63 17.33
C THR A 37 -20.56 -44.83 17.84
N SER A 38 -19.85 -45.86 17.35
CA SER A 38 -18.45 -46.12 17.73
C SER A 38 -17.52 -44.98 17.33
N ARG A 39 -17.73 -44.39 16.14
CA ARG A 39 -16.97 -43.20 15.72
C ARG A 39 -17.24 -41.99 16.60
N PHE A 40 -18.50 -41.77 16.99
CA PHE A 40 -18.88 -40.67 17.88
C PHE A 40 -18.24 -40.81 19.26
N VAL A 41 -18.29 -42.02 19.84
CA VAL A 41 -17.59 -42.34 21.10
C VAL A 41 -16.08 -42.16 20.94
N GLY A 42 -15.52 -42.57 19.80
CA GLY A 42 -14.12 -42.35 19.46
C GLY A 42 -13.73 -40.86 19.44
N LEU A 43 -14.55 -39.99 18.85
CA LEU A 43 -14.31 -38.54 18.84
C LEU A 43 -14.44 -37.90 20.23
N ALA A 44 -15.42 -38.34 21.04
CA ALA A 44 -15.58 -37.84 22.40
C ALA A 44 -14.38 -38.23 23.30
N LEU A 45 -13.92 -39.48 23.18
CA LEU A 45 -12.72 -39.96 23.85
C LEU A 45 -11.48 -39.19 23.37
N LEU A 46 -11.34 -39.00 22.06
CA LEU A 46 -10.23 -38.26 21.46
C LEU A 46 -10.16 -36.83 21.98
N LYS A 47 -11.29 -36.11 22.01
CA LYS A 47 -11.36 -34.76 22.58
C LYS A 47 -10.89 -34.75 24.03
N SER A 48 -11.43 -35.65 24.86
CA SER A 48 -11.04 -35.75 26.27
C SER A 48 -9.55 -36.03 26.46
N VAL A 49 -8.92 -36.83 25.60
CA VAL A 49 -7.48 -37.14 25.68
C VAL A 49 -6.64 -35.96 25.20
N LEU A 50 -7.03 -35.28 24.11
CA LEU A 50 -6.33 -34.11 23.61
C LEU A 50 -6.35 -32.94 24.61
N ASP A 51 -7.44 -32.79 25.38
CA ASP A 51 -7.56 -31.75 26.40
C ASP A 51 -6.73 -32.04 27.67
N ASN A 52 -6.42 -33.31 27.97
CA ASN A 52 -5.83 -33.71 29.26
C ASN A 52 -4.42 -34.35 29.18
N GLU A 53 -4.04 -34.98 28.06
CA GLU A 53 -2.79 -35.76 27.94
C GLU A 53 -1.75 -35.07 27.03
N GLN A 54 -0.84 -34.29 27.64
CA GLN A 54 0.22 -33.57 26.92
C GLN A 54 1.21 -34.46 26.15
N GLN A 55 1.32 -35.75 26.49
CA GLN A 55 2.23 -36.68 25.82
C GLN A 55 1.78 -37.00 24.38
N LEU A 56 0.46 -37.11 24.15
CA LEU A 56 -0.08 -37.33 22.80
C LEU A 56 0.09 -36.07 21.94
N VAL A 57 -0.11 -34.89 22.53
CA VAL A 57 0.08 -33.59 21.86
C VAL A 57 1.51 -33.37 21.39
N LYS A 58 2.50 -33.93 22.10
CA LYS A 58 3.93 -33.83 21.74
C LYS A 58 4.38 -34.84 20.68
N ASN A 59 3.55 -35.83 20.34
CA ASN A 59 3.89 -36.85 19.35
C ASN A 59 3.14 -36.60 18.03
N THR A 60 3.82 -35.90 17.13
CA THR A 60 3.30 -35.50 15.82
C THR A 60 2.85 -36.68 14.94
N GLU A 61 3.58 -37.79 14.95
CA GLU A 61 3.22 -38.98 14.16
C GLU A 61 1.92 -39.61 14.64
N HIS A 62 1.73 -39.69 15.96
CA HIS A 62 0.50 -40.20 16.55
C HIS A 62 -0.71 -39.31 16.23
N LEU A 63 -0.54 -37.98 16.26
CA LEU A 63 -1.58 -37.04 15.88
C LEU A 63 -1.98 -37.20 14.41
N GLN A 64 -1.01 -37.36 13.51
CA GLN A 64 -1.28 -37.60 12.09
C GLN A 64 -2.04 -38.91 11.88
N ILE A 65 -1.63 -40.01 12.51
CA ILE A 65 -2.32 -41.31 12.40
C ILE A 65 -3.77 -41.20 12.90
N LEU A 66 -4.01 -40.50 14.00
CA LEU A 66 -5.37 -40.29 14.51
C LEU A 66 -6.20 -39.43 13.57
N TRP A 67 -5.64 -38.35 13.03
CA TRP A 67 -6.30 -37.50 12.05
C TRP A 67 -6.70 -38.30 10.81
N GLU A 68 -5.77 -39.05 10.20
CA GLU A 68 -6.01 -39.91 9.05
C GLU A 68 -7.05 -41.02 9.32
N SER A 69 -7.22 -41.41 10.58
CA SER A 69 -8.21 -42.40 11.01
C SER A 69 -9.64 -41.85 11.06
N ILE A 70 -9.83 -40.53 11.08
CA ILE A 70 -11.15 -39.90 11.14
C ILE A 70 -11.77 -39.81 9.73
N SER A 71 -12.97 -40.35 9.57
CA SER A 71 -13.72 -40.24 8.31
C SER A 71 -14.19 -38.80 8.06
N SER A 72 -13.72 -38.17 6.97
CA SER A 72 -14.14 -36.82 6.56
C SER A 72 -15.65 -36.74 6.30
N LYS A 73 -16.24 -37.80 5.70
CA LYS A 73 -17.69 -37.91 5.48
C LYS A 73 -18.48 -37.99 6.78
N PHE A 74 -17.91 -38.55 7.84
CA PHE A 74 -18.54 -38.58 9.15
C PHE A 74 -18.52 -37.21 9.81
N LEU A 75 -17.36 -36.53 9.81
CA LEU A 75 -17.26 -35.13 10.30
C LEU A 75 -18.26 -34.21 9.60
N ASP A 76 -18.38 -34.31 8.27
CA ASP A 76 -19.36 -33.55 7.50
C ASP A 76 -20.81 -33.79 7.90
N ARG A 77 -21.14 -35.02 8.30
CA ARG A 77 -22.48 -35.36 8.77
C ARG A 77 -22.75 -34.76 10.15
N LEU A 78 -21.75 -34.77 11.04
CA LEU A 78 -21.86 -34.12 12.35
C LEU A 78 -22.00 -32.60 12.22
N LEU A 79 -21.22 -31.96 11.34
CA LEU A 79 -21.34 -30.52 11.05
C LEU A 79 -22.70 -30.12 10.43
N ARG A 80 -23.39 -31.08 9.81
CA ARG A 80 -24.74 -30.91 9.24
C ARG A 80 -25.85 -31.49 10.13
N ALA A 81 -25.55 -31.87 11.37
CA ALA A 81 -26.57 -32.40 12.27
C ALA A 81 -27.65 -31.32 12.49
N GLN A 82 -28.87 -31.62 12.07
CA GLN A 82 -30.03 -30.73 12.19
C GLN A 82 -31.11 -31.39 13.03
N PHE A 83 -31.94 -30.57 13.67
CA PHE A 83 -33.15 -31.02 14.33
C PHE A 83 -34.09 -31.70 13.31
N GLY A 84 -34.49 -32.94 13.61
CA GLY A 84 -35.41 -33.74 12.81
C GLY A 84 -35.90 -34.92 13.65
N GLY A 85 -37.01 -35.56 13.29
CA GLY A 85 -37.79 -36.46 14.16
C GLY A 85 -37.10 -37.66 14.84
N LYS A 86 -35.78 -37.84 14.71
CA LYS A 86 -34.94 -38.81 15.44
C LYS A 86 -33.85 -38.19 16.34
N ILE A 87 -33.58 -36.89 16.25
CA ILE A 87 -32.50 -36.20 16.98
C ILE A 87 -33.09 -34.93 17.59
N ASP A 88 -32.96 -34.78 18.91
CA ASP A 88 -33.42 -33.57 19.58
C ASP A 88 -32.46 -32.38 19.33
N LYS A 89 -32.90 -31.18 19.69
CA LYS A 89 -32.12 -29.95 19.43
C LYS A 89 -30.80 -29.92 20.22
N ALA A 90 -30.75 -30.52 21.40
CA ALA A 90 -29.55 -30.53 22.24
C ALA A 90 -28.51 -31.50 21.67
N GLN A 91 -28.93 -32.70 21.29
CA GLN A 91 -28.10 -33.72 20.67
C GLN A 91 -27.52 -33.24 19.33
N ALA A 92 -28.31 -32.57 18.49
CA ALA A 92 -27.80 -31.99 17.24
C ALA A 92 -26.71 -30.94 17.52
N LYS A 93 -26.90 -30.12 18.54
CA LYS A 93 -25.91 -29.11 18.97
C LYS A 93 -24.64 -29.76 19.50
N ASP A 94 -24.75 -30.74 20.39
CA ASP A 94 -23.59 -31.46 20.96
C ASP A 94 -22.77 -32.16 19.86
N MET A 95 -23.42 -32.68 18.82
CA MET A 95 -22.75 -33.27 17.64
C MET A 95 -21.93 -32.24 16.86
N VAL A 96 -22.49 -31.05 16.62
CA VAL A 96 -21.78 -29.95 15.95
C VAL A 96 -20.63 -29.45 16.82
N ASP A 97 -20.88 -29.21 18.11
CA ASP A 97 -19.89 -28.71 19.06
C ASP A 97 -18.70 -29.67 19.21
N LEU A 98 -18.96 -30.98 19.28
CA LEU A 98 -17.90 -32.00 19.31
C LEU A 98 -17.08 -32.01 18.02
N ALA A 99 -17.74 -31.99 16.86
CA ALA A 99 -17.06 -32.01 15.57
C ALA A 99 -16.19 -30.77 15.36
N VAL A 100 -16.73 -29.58 15.65
CA VAL A 100 -15.99 -28.31 15.58
C VAL A 100 -14.81 -28.33 16.54
N ALA A 101 -15.00 -28.75 17.79
CA ALA A 101 -13.91 -28.79 18.77
C ALA A 101 -12.77 -29.70 18.29
N VAL A 102 -13.08 -30.90 17.79
CA VAL A 102 -12.05 -31.81 17.27
C VAL A 102 -11.32 -31.20 16.06
N ILE A 103 -12.05 -30.67 15.08
CA ILE A 103 -11.44 -30.06 13.89
C ILE A 103 -10.55 -28.88 14.28
N HIS A 104 -11.03 -28.03 15.19
CA HIS A 104 -10.28 -26.88 15.70
C HIS A 104 -8.96 -27.32 16.36
N THR A 105 -9.03 -28.29 17.28
CA THR A 105 -7.83 -28.80 17.97
C THR A 105 -6.82 -29.35 16.97
N PHE A 106 -7.25 -30.13 15.98
CA PHE A 106 -6.34 -30.61 14.93
C PHE A 106 -5.82 -29.49 14.02
N SER A 107 -6.59 -28.45 13.74
CA SER A 107 -6.11 -27.31 12.93
C SER A 107 -4.94 -26.56 13.60
N ILE A 108 -4.85 -26.62 14.93
CA ILE A 108 -3.77 -26.01 15.70
C ILE A 108 -2.58 -26.97 15.84
N LEU A 109 -2.83 -28.25 16.12
CA LEU A 109 -1.79 -29.21 16.49
C LEU A 109 -1.10 -29.90 15.31
N LEU A 110 -1.75 -29.95 14.13
CA LEU A 110 -1.17 -30.65 12.97
C LEU A 110 0.00 -29.88 12.35
N PRO A 111 1.01 -30.59 11.82
CA PRO A 111 2.04 -30.02 10.95
C PRO A 111 1.46 -29.28 9.76
N GLU A 112 2.20 -28.29 9.26
CA GLU A 112 1.73 -27.43 8.16
C GLU A 112 1.42 -28.20 6.87
N ASP A 113 2.24 -29.19 6.52
CA ASP A 113 2.04 -30.05 5.34
C ASP A 113 0.74 -30.85 5.42
N VAL A 114 0.38 -31.35 6.60
CA VAL A 114 -0.88 -32.08 6.82
C VAL A 114 -2.08 -31.13 6.80
N ARG A 115 -1.93 -29.91 7.33
CA ARG A 115 -3.00 -28.89 7.35
C ARG A 115 -3.41 -28.42 5.97
N ARG A 116 -2.48 -28.40 5.01
CA ARG A 116 -2.77 -28.09 3.59
C ARG A 116 -3.56 -29.19 2.88
N GLY A 117 -3.66 -30.38 3.48
CA GLY A 117 -4.34 -31.52 2.91
C GLY A 117 -5.87 -31.37 2.81
N PRO A 118 -6.52 -32.06 1.85
CA PRO A 118 -7.96 -31.98 1.59
C PRO A 118 -8.83 -32.45 2.76
N GLN A 119 -8.25 -33.21 3.70
CA GLN A 119 -8.96 -33.68 4.88
C GLN A 119 -9.36 -32.53 5.81
N LEU A 120 -8.54 -31.46 5.88
CA LEU A 120 -8.85 -30.24 6.65
C LEU A 120 -9.46 -29.16 5.73
N THR A 121 -8.81 -28.82 4.63
CA THR A 121 -9.24 -27.72 3.74
C THR A 121 -10.61 -27.99 3.11
N GLY A 122 -10.93 -29.26 2.80
CA GLY A 122 -12.24 -29.65 2.27
C GLY A 122 -13.39 -29.50 3.27
N ARG A 123 -13.14 -29.13 4.54
CA ARG A 123 -14.18 -28.88 5.57
C ARG A 123 -14.63 -27.43 5.62
N THR A 124 -14.03 -26.55 4.81
CA THR A 124 -14.34 -25.12 4.74
C THR A 124 -15.83 -24.83 4.53
N GLY A 125 -16.43 -25.35 3.44
CA GLY A 125 -17.87 -25.16 3.18
C GLY A 125 -18.79 -25.69 4.28
N PRO A 126 -18.61 -26.93 4.78
CA PRO A 126 -19.34 -27.46 5.93
C PRO A 126 -19.24 -26.58 7.19
N LEU A 127 -18.05 -26.06 7.52
CA LEU A 127 -17.84 -25.16 8.65
C LEU A 127 -18.59 -23.83 8.49
N VAL A 128 -18.57 -23.23 7.30
CA VAL A 128 -19.35 -22.01 7.00
C VAL A 128 -20.85 -22.25 7.21
N LYS A 129 -21.37 -23.41 6.79
CA LYS A 129 -22.79 -23.76 6.97
C LYS A 129 -23.17 -24.01 8.43
N ALA A 130 -22.24 -24.52 9.24
CA ALA A 130 -22.49 -24.80 10.65
C ALA A 130 -22.77 -23.54 11.47
N LEU A 131 -22.24 -22.38 11.06
CA LEU A 131 -22.42 -21.08 11.74
C LEU A 131 -23.87 -20.73 12.06
N ILE A 132 -24.83 -21.13 11.20
CA ILE A 132 -26.26 -20.81 11.34
C ILE A 132 -26.83 -21.33 12.68
N GLN A 133 -26.30 -22.44 13.20
CA GLN A 133 -26.88 -23.18 14.32
C GLN A 133 -25.94 -23.29 15.52
N SER A 134 -24.77 -22.63 15.46
CA SER A 134 -23.73 -22.70 16.49
C SER A 134 -24.02 -21.77 17.67
N SER A 135 -23.54 -22.13 18.86
CA SER A 135 -23.47 -21.19 19.99
C SER A 135 -22.32 -20.20 19.81
N PRO A 136 -22.28 -19.09 20.59
CA PRO A 136 -21.19 -18.12 20.51
C PRO A 136 -19.78 -18.74 20.62
N GLU A 137 -19.62 -19.72 21.51
CA GLU A 137 -18.35 -20.42 21.73
C GLU A 137 -17.97 -21.26 20.51
N THR A 138 -18.91 -22.05 19.99
CA THR A 138 -18.69 -22.86 18.78
C THR A 138 -18.46 -22.00 17.54
N THR A 139 -19.16 -20.86 17.42
CA THR A 139 -18.92 -19.87 16.37
C THR A 139 -17.48 -19.35 16.43
N GLN A 140 -16.97 -19.02 17.61
CA GLN A 140 -15.59 -18.58 17.76
C GLN A 140 -14.59 -19.65 17.30
N LEU A 141 -14.79 -20.92 17.69
CA LEU A 141 -13.95 -22.03 17.25
C LEU A 141 -14.02 -22.26 15.74
N ILE A 142 -15.21 -22.16 15.13
CA ILE A 142 -15.37 -22.24 13.67
C ILE A 142 -14.56 -21.13 12.99
N LEU A 143 -14.70 -19.88 13.43
CA LEU A 143 -14.00 -18.75 12.80
C LEU A 143 -12.48 -18.86 12.95
N GLN A 144 -11.97 -19.28 14.12
CA GLN A 144 -10.54 -19.51 14.32
C GLN A 144 -10.00 -20.66 13.44
N THR A 145 -10.80 -21.71 13.28
CA THR A 145 -10.48 -22.84 12.39
C THR A 145 -10.45 -22.40 10.93
N LEU A 146 -11.46 -21.64 10.49
CA LEU A 146 -11.52 -21.08 9.14
C LEU A 146 -10.33 -20.15 8.89
N LEU A 147 -9.99 -19.27 9.82
CA LEU A 147 -8.81 -18.40 9.71
C LEU A 147 -7.54 -19.22 9.52
N THR A 148 -7.37 -20.30 10.30
CA THR A 148 -6.21 -21.20 10.18
C THR A 148 -6.15 -21.87 8.81
N ILE A 149 -7.30 -22.29 8.27
CA ILE A 149 -7.40 -22.89 6.94
C ILE A 149 -7.03 -21.88 5.85
N VAL A 150 -7.63 -20.68 5.85
CA VAL A 150 -7.39 -19.67 4.81
C VAL A 150 -6.06 -18.94 4.96
N SER A 151 -5.36 -19.09 6.09
CA SER A 151 -3.97 -18.63 6.21
C SER A 151 -3.04 -19.35 5.22
N GLN A 152 -3.47 -20.49 4.68
CA GLN A 152 -2.81 -21.24 3.62
C GLN A 152 -3.51 -21.03 2.27
N VAL A 153 -2.75 -21.19 1.19
CA VAL A 153 -3.26 -20.96 -0.18
C VAL A 153 -4.35 -21.95 -0.54
N GLU A 154 -4.16 -23.24 -0.26
CA GLU A 154 -5.11 -24.31 -0.58
C GLU A 154 -6.46 -24.10 0.12
N GLY A 155 -6.42 -23.67 1.39
CA GLY A 155 -7.63 -23.37 2.15
C GLY A 155 -8.38 -22.13 1.63
N SER A 156 -7.65 -21.12 1.17
CA SER A 156 -8.23 -19.94 0.52
C SER A 156 -8.96 -20.30 -0.77
N LEU A 157 -8.35 -21.17 -1.58
CA LEU A 157 -8.99 -21.67 -2.81
C LEU A 157 -10.26 -22.47 -2.52
N GLU A 158 -10.28 -23.25 -1.44
CA GLU A 158 -11.49 -23.95 -1.01
C GLU A 158 -12.59 -23.00 -0.51
N LEU A 159 -12.25 -21.90 0.18
CA LEU A 159 -13.26 -20.90 0.58
C LEU A 159 -13.83 -20.16 -0.64
N LEU A 160 -13.00 -19.83 -1.64
CA LEU A 160 -13.46 -19.18 -2.87
C LEU A 160 -14.50 -20.00 -3.64
N LYS A 161 -14.40 -21.34 -3.58
CA LYS A 161 -15.37 -22.26 -4.21
C LYS A 161 -16.71 -22.31 -3.48
N VAL A 162 -16.83 -21.74 -2.27
CA VAL A 162 -18.09 -21.72 -1.54
C VAL A 162 -19.05 -20.73 -2.20
N GLU A 163 -20.15 -21.27 -2.75
CA GLU A 163 -21.15 -20.50 -3.48
C GLU A 163 -21.88 -19.49 -2.59
N ASP A 164 -22.20 -19.87 -1.35
CA ASP A 164 -22.95 -19.03 -0.41
C ASP A 164 -22.14 -18.77 0.86
N LEU A 165 -21.75 -17.51 1.03
CA LEU A 165 -21.03 -17.00 2.21
C LEU A 165 -21.95 -16.18 3.14
N SER A 166 -23.27 -16.19 2.93
CA SER A 166 -24.21 -15.34 3.69
C SER A 166 -24.09 -15.58 5.20
N SER A 167 -24.06 -16.84 5.63
CA SER A 167 -23.88 -17.23 7.04
C SER A 167 -22.61 -16.68 7.68
N LEU A 168 -21.56 -16.46 6.87
CA LEU A 168 -20.30 -15.87 7.31
C LEU A 168 -20.41 -14.34 7.33
N THR A 169 -20.93 -13.72 6.27
CA THR A 169 -21.02 -12.25 6.15
C THR A 169 -22.03 -11.63 7.12
N GLU A 170 -23.14 -12.31 7.42
CA GLU A 170 -24.20 -11.79 8.30
C GLU A 170 -23.74 -11.58 9.74
N ILE A 171 -22.77 -12.37 10.21
CA ILE A 171 -22.24 -12.27 11.56
C ILE A 171 -21.02 -11.33 11.67
N ALA A 172 -20.53 -10.79 10.54
CA ALA A 172 -19.32 -9.97 10.49
C ALA A 172 -19.34 -8.73 11.41
N PRO A 173 -20.47 -8.00 11.58
CA PRO A 173 -20.52 -6.88 12.52
C PRO A 173 -20.30 -7.28 13.99
N GLN A 174 -20.66 -8.52 14.35
CA GLN A 174 -20.51 -9.04 15.72
C GLN A 174 -19.17 -9.75 15.92
N TYR A 175 -18.64 -10.37 14.86
CA TYR A 175 -17.39 -11.14 14.88
C TYR A 175 -16.42 -10.62 13.80
N PRO A 176 -15.55 -9.64 14.14
CA PRO A 176 -14.61 -9.05 13.18
C PRO A 176 -13.66 -10.05 12.50
N LEU A 177 -13.41 -11.20 13.13
CA LEU A 177 -12.60 -12.30 12.60
C LEU A 177 -13.06 -12.78 11.21
N VAL A 178 -14.35 -12.59 10.87
CA VAL A 178 -14.87 -12.82 9.51
C VAL A 178 -14.11 -12.02 8.46
N LEU A 179 -13.81 -10.75 8.76
CA LEU A 179 -13.12 -9.85 7.85
C LEU A 179 -11.67 -10.29 7.63
N ASP A 180 -11.01 -10.81 8.67
CA ASP A 180 -9.67 -11.40 8.54
C ASP A 180 -9.69 -12.64 7.66
N ILE A 181 -10.69 -13.53 7.83
CA ILE A 181 -10.87 -14.72 6.97
C ILE A 181 -10.99 -14.30 5.50
N LEU A 182 -11.81 -13.29 5.20
CA LEU A 182 -11.96 -12.77 3.84
C LEU A 182 -10.67 -12.14 3.31
N ASN A 183 -9.95 -11.38 4.15
CA ASN A 183 -8.69 -10.74 3.79
C ASN A 183 -7.63 -11.78 3.37
N TYR A 184 -7.39 -12.80 4.20
CA TYR A 184 -6.45 -13.88 3.88
C TYR A 184 -6.88 -14.66 2.63
N THR A 185 -8.18 -14.92 2.48
CA THR A 185 -8.72 -15.63 1.33
C THR A 185 -8.43 -14.89 0.02
N TRP A 186 -8.67 -13.59 -0.02
CA TRP A 186 -8.41 -12.80 -1.23
C TRP A 186 -6.93 -12.55 -1.47
N ALA A 187 -6.15 -12.26 -0.43
CA ALA A 187 -4.71 -12.05 -0.56
C ALA A 187 -4.03 -13.29 -1.16
N ASN A 188 -4.27 -14.46 -0.57
CA ASN A 188 -3.71 -15.73 -1.06
C ASN A 188 -4.30 -16.11 -2.43
N GLY A 189 -5.61 -15.99 -2.61
CA GLY A 189 -6.28 -16.34 -3.85
C GLY A 189 -5.88 -15.48 -5.04
N SER A 190 -5.53 -14.20 -4.81
CA SER A 190 -5.20 -13.23 -5.87
C SER A 190 -3.93 -13.59 -6.64
N THR A 191 -3.10 -14.47 -6.10
CA THR A 191 -1.88 -14.95 -6.74
C THR A 191 -2.12 -16.10 -7.74
N ILE A 192 -3.27 -16.78 -7.66
CA ILE A 192 -3.57 -17.99 -8.46
C ILE A 192 -4.88 -17.83 -9.24
N GLU A 193 -5.98 -17.48 -8.58
CA GLU A 193 -7.34 -17.46 -9.14
C GLU A 193 -7.88 -16.01 -9.18
N VAL A 194 -7.16 -15.14 -9.88
CA VAL A 194 -7.42 -13.68 -9.98
C VAL A 194 -8.90 -13.38 -10.29
N GLN A 195 -9.49 -14.10 -11.26
CA GLN A 195 -10.87 -13.88 -11.70
C GLN A 195 -11.89 -14.31 -10.64
N ALA A 196 -11.65 -15.42 -9.93
CA ALA A 196 -12.54 -15.87 -8.86
C ALA A 196 -12.51 -14.89 -7.67
N VAL A 197 -11.33 -14.34 -7.35
CA VAL A 197 -11.19 -13.29 -6.33
C VAL A 197 -11.96 -12.03 -6.74
N HIS A 198 -11.81 -11.58 -7.99
CA HIS A 198 -12.53 -10.43 -8.54
C HIS A 198 -14.06 -10.58 -8.37
N GLU A 199 -14.61 -11.74 -8.72
CA GLU A 199 -16.04 -12.03 -8.59
C GLU A 199 -16.48 -12.11 -7.11
N SER A 200 -15.67 -12.74 -6.28
CA SER A 200 -15.88 -12.86 -4.84
C SER A 200 -15.95 -11.49 -4.16
N ILE A 201 -15.01 -10.58 -4.47
CA ILE A 201 -14.99 -9.19 -3.93
C ILE A 201 -16.29 -8.47 -4.29
N ASN A 202 -16.71 -8.50 -5.57
CA ASN A 202 -17.94 -7.82 -6.00
C ASN A 202 -19.19 -8.32 -5.24
N ARG A 203 -19.28 -9.63 -5.03
CA ARG A 203 -20.40 -10.26 -4.32
C ARG A 203 -20.36 -9.95 -2.82
N VAL A 204 -19.23 -10.22 -2.16
CA VAL A 204 -19.10 -10.16 -0.70
C VAL A 204 -19.12 -8.73 -0.19
N ILE A 205 -18.44 -7.78 -0.85
CA ILE A 205 -18.49 -6.37 -0.44
C ILE A 205 -19.92 -5.82 -0.50
N THR A 206 -20.70 -6.21 -1.51
CA THR A 206 -22.11 -5.83 -1.60
C THR A 206 -22.92 -6.36 -0.42
N ASN A 207 -22.68 -7.61 0.00
CA ASN A 207 -23.34 -8.18 1.17
C ASN A 207 -22.92 -7.46 2.46
N LEU A 208 -21.62 -7.24 2.66
CA LEU A 208 -21.07 -6.55 3.83
C LEU A 208 -21.65 -5.13 3.97
N LEU A 209 -21.82 -4.40 2.86
CA LEU A 209 -22.47 -3.08 2.87
C LEU A 209 -23.89 -3.13 3.44
N VAL A 210 -24.63 -4.20 3.20
CA VAL A 210 -25.99 -4.38 3.74
C VAL A 210 -25.92 -4.64 5.25
N VAL A 211 -25.05 -5.52 5.71
CA VAL A 211 -24.98 -5.92 7.12
C VAL A 211 -24.37 -4.84 8.02
N PHE A 212 -23.44 -4.04 7.49
CA PHE A 212 -22.84 -2.91 8.21
C PHE A 212 -23.70 -1.64 8.14
N LYS A 213 -24.83 -1.65 7.42
CA LYS A 213 -25.74 -0.50 7.39
C LYS A 213 -26.27 -0.19 8.79
N GLY A 214 -26.16 1.06 9.21
CA GLY A 214 -26.61 1.52 10.53
C GLY A 214 -25.58 1.32 11.65
N THR A 215 -24.43 0.72 11.38
CA THR A 215 -23.27 0.73 12.29
C THR A 215 -22.52 2.07 12.24
N ASP A 216 -21.43 2.20 12.98
CA ASP A 216 -20.48 3.31 12.83
C ASP A 216 -19.55 3.17 11.61
N ALA A 217 -19.63 2.05 10.88
CA ALA A 217 -18.82 1.71 9.71
C ALA A 217 -17.29 1.66 9.95
N VAL A 218 -16.80 1.85 11.18
CA VAL A 218 -15.37 1.91 11.49
C VAL A 218 -14.70 0.59 11.14
N THR A 219 -15.22 -0.53 11.65
CA THR A 219 -14.68 -1.87 11.39
C THR A 219 -14.68 -2.24 9.91
N PHE A 220 -15.74 -1.87 9.18
CA PHE A 220 -15.84 -2.14 7.75
C PHE A 220 -14.84 -1.33 6.94
N LEU A 221 -14.69 -0.03 7.22
CA LEU A 221 -13.72 0.82 6.52
C LEU A 221 -12.27 0.43 6.84
N SER A 222 -11.96 0.04 8.08
CA SER A 222 -10.67 -0.55 8.43
C SER A 222 -10.40 -1.86 7.67
N PHE A 223 -11.44 -2.65 7.41
CA PHE A 223 -11.29 -3.83 6.56
C PHE A 223 -10.97 -3.44 5.11
N ILE A 224 -11.70 -2.48 4.52
CA ILE A 224 -11.42 -1.95 3.17
C ILE A 224 -9.96 -1.52 3.04
N SER A 225 -9.46 -0.73 4.00
CA SER A 225 -8.07 -0.24 3.97
C SER A 225 -7.04 -1.35 4.12
N SER A 226 -7.38 -2.44 4.81
CA SER A 226 -6.46 -3.54 5.07
C SER A 226 -6.28 -4.53 3.92
N PHE A 227 -7.32 -4.75 3.10
CA PHE A 227 -7.28 -5.79 2.07
C PHE A 227 -6.84 -5.24 0.72
N ILE A 228 -7.28 -4.03 0.33
CA ILE A 228 -6.99 -3.46 -0.98
C ILE A 228 -5.48 -3.47 -1.30
N PRO A 229 -4.58 -3.00 -0.39
CA PRO A 229 -3.15 -2.96 -0.68
C PRO A 229 -2.49 -4.34 -0.80
N LYS A 230 -3.14 -5.40 -0.31
CA LYS A 230 -2.61 -6.78 -0.32
C LYS A 230 -2.95 -7.55 -1.59
N LEU A 231 -3.81 -7.00 -2.45
CA LEU A 231 -4.25 -7.67 -3.68
C LEU A 231 -3.36 -7.32 -4.86
N PHE A 232 -3.19 -8.29 -5.76
CA PHE A 232 -2.73 -7.99 -7.11
C PHE A 232 -3.71 -7.06 -7.82
N SER A 233 -3.18 -6.09 -8.57
CA SER A 233 -3.97 -5.01 -9.19
C SER A 233 -5.08 -5.54 -10.12
N GLU A 234 -4.84 -6.68 -10.76
CA GLU A 234 -5.75 -7.37 -11.67
C GLU A 234 -6.93 -8.04 -10.95
N ALA A 235 -6.77 -8.38 -9.66
CA ALA A 235 -7.80 -9.00 -8.85
C ALA A 235 -8.86 -8.00 -8.40
N LEU A 236 -8.54 -6.70 -8.37
CA LEU A 236 -9.48 -5.65 -8.01
C LEU A 236 -10.47 -5.38 -9.16
N PRO A 237 -11.79 -5.29 -8.88
CA PRO A 237 -12.76 -4.93 -9.90
C PRO A 237 -12.54 -3.53 -10.45
N ARG A 238 -12.34 -3.38 -11.76
CA ARG A 238 -12.04 -2.07 -12.38
C ARG A 238 -13.13 -1.01 -12.20
N ASN A 239 -14.40 -1.40 -12.26
CA ASN A 239 -15.56 -0.51 -12.13
C ASN A 239 -16.59 -1.11 -11.15
N PRO A 240 -16.32 -1.11 -9.84
CA PRO A 240 -17.18 -1.77 -8.88
C PRO A 240 -18.44 -0.94 -8.61
N LYS A 241 -19.61 -1.59 -8.66
CA LYS A 241 -20.89 -0.96 -8.30
C LYS A 241 -20.96 -0.56 -6.83
N TRP A 242 -20.21 -1.24 -5.97
CA TRP A 242 -20.16 -0.99 -4.53
C TRP A 242 -19.32 0.24 -4.15
N LEU A 243 -18.45 0.74 -5.04
CA LEU A 243 -17.52 1.84 -4.74
C LEU A 243 -18.26 3.09 -4.23
N LYS A 244 -19.32 3.50 -4.95
CA LYS A 244 -20.14 4.66 -4.56
C LYS A 244 -20.72 4.51 -3.15
N SER A 245 -21.21 3.33 -2.80
CA SER A 245 -21.80 3.06 -1.48
C SER A 245 -20.76 3.09 -0.35
N VAL A 246 -19.55 2.57 -0.61
CA VAL A 246 -18.44 2.66 0.35
C VAL A 246 -18.05 4.12 0.58
N ILE A 247 -17.98 4.93 -0.48
CA ILE A 247 -17.69 6.37 -0.36
C ILE A 247 -18.78 7.08 0.45
N VAL A 248 -20.06 6.75 0.26
CA VAL A 248 -21.16 7.30 1.08
C VAL A 248 -20.96 6.99 2.56
N LEU A 249 -20.66 5.73 2.93
CA LEU A 249 -20.37 5.36 4.32
C LEU A 249 -19.16 6.09 4.89
N LEU A 250 -18.11 6.26 4.08
CA LEU A 250 -16.92 7.02 4.46
C LEU A 250 -17.28 8.49 4.76
N ARG A 251 -18.05 9.15 3.89
CA ARG A 251 -18.51 10.53 4.10
C ARG A 251 -19.39 10.65 5.34
N GLU A 252 -20.29 9.68 5.55
CA GLU A 252 -21.14 9.64 6.75
C GLU A 252 -20.30 9.53 8.04
N LEU A 253 -19.25 8.71 8.05
CA LEU A 253 -18.36 8.58 9.20
C LEU A 253 -17.58 9.89 9.47
N VAL A 254 -17.10 10.56 8.42
CA VAL A 254 -16.40 11.85 8.54
C VAL A 254 -17.33 12.96 9.09
N ASN A 255 -18.59 12.97 8.67
CA ASN A 255 -19.57 13.96 9.12
C ASN A 255 -20.06 13.73 10.56
N ARG A 256 -19.89 12.52 11.12
CA ARG A 256 -20.13 12.24 12.53
C ARG A 256 -18.97 12.78 13.38
N LYS A 257 -19.18 12.97 14.69
CA LYS A 257 -18.11 13.44 15.60
C LYS A 257 -16.90 12.48 15.55
N PRO A 258 -15.72 12.90 15.04
CA PRO A 258 -14.65 11.95 14.73
C PRO A 258 -13.99 11.39 16.01
N THR A 259 -14.05 10.07 16.20
CA THR A 259 -13.23 9.34 17.19
C THR A 259 -11.86 9.03 16.59
N LEU A 260 -10.84 8.72 17.40
CA LEU A 260 -9.52 8.33 16.88
C LEU A 260 -9.61 7.12 15.94
N ALA A 261 -10.37 6.09 16.32
CA ALA A 261 -10.60 4.90 15.49
C ALA A 261 -11.32 5.26 14.18
N GLY A 262 -12.32 6.15 14.23
CA GLY A 262 -12.98 6.65 13.03
C GLY A 262 -12.01 7.40 12.10
N ARG A 263 -11.14 8.25 12.65
CA ARG A 263 -10.10 8.97 11.88
C ARG A 263 -9.13 8.03 11.19
N VAL A 264 -8.63 7.02 11.88
CA VAL A 264 -7.77 5.99 11.29
C VAL A 264 -8.51 5.30 10.13
N ALA A 265 -9.73 4.84 10.37
CA ALA A 265 -10.50 4.06 9.41
C ALA A 265 -10.85 4.85 8.13
N TYR A 266 -11.41 6.06 8.24
CA TYR A 266 -11.78 6.81 7.05
C TYR A 266 -10.55 7.30 6.27
N THR A 267 -9.45 7.64 6.95
CA THR A 267 -8.24 8.16 6.27
C THR A 267 -7.55 7.05 5.49
N GLN A 268 -7.33 5.89 6.12
CA GLN A 268 -6.69 4.76 5.45
C GLN A 268 -7.59 4.16 4.36
N ALA A 269 -8.90 4.11 4.58
CA ALA A 269 -9.83 3.63 3.55
C ALA A 269 -9.88 4.59 2.35
N ALA A 270 -9.89 5.90 2.59
CA ALA A 270 -9.82 6.89 1.51
C ALA A 270 -8.53 6.73 0.69
N ALA A 271 -7.38 6.65 1.36
CA ALA A 271 -6.09 6.45 0.70
C ALA A 271 -6.08 5.18 -0.17
N ALA A 272 -6.49 4.04 0.40
CA ALA A 272 -6.54 2.77 -0.32
C ALA A 272 -7.48 2.82 -1.54
N LEU A 273 -8.66 3.44 -1.40
CA LEU A 273 -9.63 3.57 -2.50
C LEU A 273 -9.13 4.52 -3.60
N LEU A 274 -8.49 5.64 -3.23
CA LEU A 274 -7.91 6.59 -4.18
C LEU A 274 -6.77 5.94 -4.97
N GLN A 275 -5.92 5.15 -4.31
CA GLN A 275 -4.85 4.40 -4.96
C GLN A 275 -5.38 3.29 -5.87
N ALA A 276 -6.42 2.56 -5.45
CA ALA A 276 -7.02 1.49 -6.24
C ALA A 276 -7.83 2.01 -7.44
N TYR A 277 -8.43 3.20 -7.32
CA TYR A 277 -9.35 3.78 -8.30
C TYR A 277 -9.00 5.24 -8.64
N PRO A 278 -7.80 5.53 -9.17
CA PRO A 278 -7.28 6.89 -9.33
C PRO A 278 -8.02 7.75 -10.37
N VAL A 279 -8.86 7.12 -11.20
CA VAL A 279 -9.70 7.80 -12.21
C VAL A 279 -11.09 8.13 -11.67
N THR A 280 -11.73 7.19 -10.97
CA THR A 280 -13.15 7.30 -10.57
C THR A 280 -13.36 7.72 -9.12
N CYS A 281 -12.48 7.33 -8.20
CA CYS A 281 -12.64 7.64 -6.78
C CYS A 281 -12.49 9.12 -6.45
N PRO A 282 -11.55 9.90 -7.04
CA PRO A 282 -11.40 11.32 -6.68
C PRO A 282 -12.69 12.12 -6.89
N SER A 283 -13.37 11.95 -8.03
CA SER A 283 -14.64 12.64 -8.29
C SER A 283 -15.77 12.14 -7.37
N LEU A 284 -15.82 10.85 -7.05
CA LEU A 284 -16.77 10.31 -6.08
C LEU A 284 -16.52 10.81 -4.65
N LEU A 285 -15.27 11.06 -4.26
CA LEU A 285 -14.89 11.42 -2.89
C LEU A 285 -14.92 12.94 -2.66
N PHE A 286 -14.50 13.75 -3.62
CA PHE A 286 -14.31 15.19 -3.44
C PHE A 286 -15.40 16.07 -4.06
N ASN A 287 -16.21 15.56 -5.01
CA ASN A 287 -17.32 16.32 -5.59
C ASN A 287 -18.61 16.12 -4.79
N ASP A 288 -19.26 17.19 -4.34
CA ASP A 288 -20.52 17.11 -3.59
C ASP A 288 -21.74 16.73 -4.44
N GLU A 289 -21.72 17.02 -5.75
CA GLU A 289 -22.85 16.71 -6.64
C GLU A 289 -22.94 15.22 -6.98
N SER A 290 -21.82 14.49 -6.92
CA SER A 290 -21.73 13.10 -7.40
C SER A 290 -22.57 12.10 -6.59
N LEU A 291 -22.98 12.46 -5.37
CA LEU A 291 -23.65 11.54 -4.45
C LEU A 291 -25.15 11.79 -4.23
N HIS A 292 -25.75 12.90 -4.67
CA HIS A 292 -27.19 13.22 -4.47
C HIS A 292 -27.72 13.01 -3.03
N THR A 293 -26.85 12.98 -2.01
CA THR A 293 -27.22 12.67 -0.62
C THR A 293 -27.61 13.90 0.22
N SER A 294 -27.58 15.11 -0.33
CA SER A 294 -28.04 16.29 0.39
C SER A 294 -29.54 16.52 0.22
N ASN A 295 -30.24 16.55 1.35
CA ASN A 295 -31.45 17.36 1.48
C ASN A 295 -31.14 18.74 0.88
N LYS A 296 -31.85 19.12 -0.19
CA LYS A 296 -31.71 20.38 -0.95
C LYS A 296 -31.91 21.68 -0.12
N ASN A 297 -31.98 21.58 1.21
CA ASN A 297 -32.38 22.67 2.11
C ASN A 297 -31.22 23.32 2.88
N GLU A 298 -29.97 22.86 2.73
CA GLU A 298 -28.80 23.48 3.38
C GLU A 298 -27.83 24.07 2.36
N SER A 299 -28.24 25.12 1.66
CA SER A 299 -27.36 25.88 0.74
C SER A 299 -26.21 26.63 1.42
N ASN A 300 -26.04 26.46 2.74
CA ASN A 300 -25.06 27.15 3.58
C ASN A 300 -24.06 26.18 4.27
N SER A 301 -24.12 24.87 4.02
CA SER A 301 -23.15 23.92 4.58
C SER A 301 -21.83 23.97 3.79
N LYS A 302 -20.69 23.98 4.49
CA LYS A 302 -19.37 23.91 3.84
C LYS A 302 -19.25 22.63 3.01
N PRO A 303 -18.57 22.66 1.85
CA PRO A 303 -18.34 21.47 1.02
C PRO A 303 -17.70 20.31 1.80
N PHE A 304 -18.06 19.08 1.47
CA PHE A 304 -17.50 17.90 2.15
C PHE A 304 -15.99 17.84 2.00
N SER A 305 -15.48 18.08 0.79
CA SER A 305 -14.05 18.08 0.49
C SER A 305 -13.28 19.06 1.37
N TYR A 306 -13.83 20.25 1.61
CA TYR A 306 -13.24 21.22 2.53
C TYR A 306 -13.16 20.68 3.96
N LEU A 307 -14.25 20.13 4.48
CA LEU A 307 -14.28 19.56 5.84
C LEU A 307 -13.28 18.42 5.97
N PHE A 308 -13.30 17.49 5.01
CA PHE A 308 -12.47 16.29 5.03
C PHE A 308 -10.99 16.64 4.98
N VAL A 309 -10.56 17.46 4.02
CA VAL A 309 -9.16 17.90 3.90
C VAL A 309 -8.74 18.66 5.15
N ASN A 310 -9.56 19.58 5.66
CA ASN A 310 -9.22 20.33 6.87
C ASN A 310 -9.04 19.42 8.11
N LEU A 311 -9.84 18.35 8.25
CA LEU A 311 -9.64 17.37 9.32
C LEU A 311 -8.29 16.64 9.19
N LEU A 312 -7.88 16.28 7.97
CA LEU A 312 -6.57 15.66 7.72
C LEU A 312 -5.43 16.61 8.07
N LEU A 313 -5.52 17.89 7.67
CA LEU A 313 -4.51 18.91 7.98
C LEU A 313 -4.41 19.17 9.49
N ILE A 314 -5.53 19.17 10.22
CA ILE A 314 -5.51 19.28 11.69
C ILE A 314 -4.82 18.05 12.32
N ASP A 315 -5.13 16.85 11.83
CA ASP A 315 -4.59 15.59 12.34
C ASP A 315 -3.07 15.48 12.11
N LEU A 316 -2.58 15.94 10.95
CA LEU A 316 -1.15 16.07 10.63
C LEU A 316 -0.45 17.04 11.58
N ARG A 317 -0.88 18.30 11.60
CA ARG A 317 -0.26 19.36 12.41
C ARG A 317 -0.26 19.06 13.91
N SER A 318 -1.32 18.42 14.41
CA SER A 318 -1.38 18.02 15.83
C SER A 318 -0.52 16.81 16.16
N SER A 319 -0.15 15.98 15.18
CA SER A 319 0.68 14.79 15.40
C SER A 319 2.19 15.11 15.39
N PHE A 320 2.65 15.98 14.48
CA PHE A 320 4.08 16.27 14.28
C PHE A 320 4.87 16.63 15.55
N PRO A 321 4.40 17.53 16.44
CA PRO A 321 5.17 17.96 17.61
C PRO A 321 5.57 16.83 18.57
N SER A 322 4.84 15.71 18.55
CA SER A 322 5.09 14.56 19.43
C SER A 322 5.67 13.35 18.70
N LEU A 323 5.79 13.41 17.37
CA LEU A 323 5.99 12.24 16.54
C LEU A 323 7.40 11.65 16.67
N LEU A 324 8.43 12.49 16.65
CA LEU A 324 9.82 12.07 16.90
C LEU A 324 9.94 11.39 18.27
N ALA A 325 9.19 11.87 19.26
CA ALA A 325 9.22 11.30 20.59
C ALA A 325 8.62 9.90 20.70
N LYS A 326 7.86 9.50 19.69
CA LYS A 326 7.23 8.19 19.62
C LYS A 326 8.00 7.19 18.78
N LEU A 327 9.12 7.55 18.12
CA LEU A 327 9.81 6.68 17.15
C LEU A 327 10.13 5.27 17.65
N ASN A 328 10.37 5.11 18.96
CA ASN A 328 10.68 3.82 19.59
C ASN A 328 9.49 3.18 20.34
N ASN A 329 8.30 3.79 20.28
CA ASN A 329 7.08 3.24 20.87
C ASN A 329 6.39 2.27 19.91
N SER A 330 5.68 1.28 20.46
CA SER A 330 4.90 0.33 19.67
C SER A 330 3.74 0.95 18.88
N ASP A 331 3.28 2.16 19.27
CA ASP A 331 2.23 2.88 18.57
C ASP A 331 2.71 3.66 17.33
N TYR A 332 4.04 3.87 17.17
CA TYR A 332 4.60 4.68 16.09
C TYR A 332 4.19 4.20 14.70
N SER A 333 4.36 2.91 14.43
CA SER A 333 4.06 2.33 13.11
C SER A 333 2.62 2.63 12.68
N SER A 334 1.66 2.48 13.60
CA SER A 334 0.25 2.79 13.33
C SER A 334 0.00 4.30 13.10
N ILE A 335 0.74 5.17 13.79
CA ILE A 335 0.67 6.62 13.62
C ILE A 335 1.27 7.02 12.28
N SER A 336 2.48 6.57 11.96
CA SER A 336 3.14 6.81 10.68
C SER A 336 2.26 6.39 9.51
N GLN A 337 1.69 5.17 9.54
CA GLN A 337 0.77 4.69 8.50
C GLN A 337 -0.48 5.56 8.35
N ARG A 338 -1.08 6.03 9.45
CA ARG A 338 -2.24 6.94 9.40
C ARG A 338 -1.87 8.28 8.75
N LEU A 339 -0.72 8.86 9.12
CA LEU A 339 -0.27 10.15 8.60
C LEU A 339 0.16 10.04 7.14
N ALA A 340 0.82 8.94 6.75
CA ALA A 340 1.14 8.63 5.37
C ALA A 340 -0.14 8.57 4.51
N ALA A 341 -1.16 7.85 4.98
CA ALA A 341 -2.46 7.81 4.31
C ALA A 341 -3.12 9.20 4.21
N ALA A 342 -2.95 10.07 5.21
CA ALA A 342 -3.45 11.45 5.12
C ALA A 342 -2.76 12.24 4.00
N PHE A 343 -1.44 12.08 3.82
CA PHE A 343 -0.70 12.68 2.71
C PHE A 343 -1.07 12.08 1.35
N ASP A 344 -1.35 10.78 1.25
CA ASP A 344 -1.81 10.16 0.01
C ASP A 344 -3.19 10.70 -0.42
N VAL A 345 -4.09 10.91 0.55
CA VAL A 345 -5.38 11.57 0.30
C VAL A 345 -5.18 13.01 -0.13
N LEU A 346 -4.27 13.76 0.52
CA LEU A 346 -3.97 15.14 0.16
C LEU A 346 -3.38 15.26 -1.25
N SER A 347 -2.44 14.37 -1.61
CA SER A 347 -1.87 14.28 -2.96
C SER A 347 -2.95 14.06 -4.02
N SER A 348 -3.88 13.13 -3.73
CA SER A 348 -5.00 12.84 -4.62
C SER A 348 -6.00 13.99 -4.72
N PHE A 349 -6.19 14.75 -3.64
CA PHE A 349 -7.02 15.95 -3.64
C PHE A 349 -6.39 17.05 -4.50
N ILE A 350 -5.09 17.31 -4.37
CA ILE A 350 -4.38 18.30 -5.20
C ILE A 350 -4.45 17.89 -6.67
N GLY A 351 -4.17 16.63 -7.00
CA GLY A 351 -4.31 16.14 -8.37
C GLY A 351 -5.74 16.23 -8.91
N TYR A 352 -6.75 16.04 -8.06
CA TYR A 352 -8.16 16.28 -8.43
C TYR A 352 -8.43 17.75 -8.72
N LEU A 353 -7.87 18.69 -7.95
CA LEU A 353 -8.00 20.13 -8.21
C LEU A 353 -7.40 20.51 -9.56
N VAL A 354 -6.17 20.09 -9.84
CA VAL A 354 -5.46 20.38 -11.11
C VAL A 354 -6.31 19.91 -12.30
N ARG A 355 -6.70 18.63 -12.31
CA ARG A 355 -7.54 18.07 -13.39
C ARG A 355 -8.90 18.77 -13.54
N SER A 356 -9.50 19.17 -12.42
CA SER A 356 -10.78 19.87 -12.44
C SER A 356 -10.66 21.27 -13.03
N LEU A 357 -9.49 21.91 -12.97
CA LEU A 357 -9.25 23.23 -13.55
C LEU A 357 -8.92 23.15 -15.05
N ASP A 358 -8.28 22.08 -15.51
CA ASP A 358 -7.88 21.89 -16.91
C ASP A 358 -9.05 21.49 -17.83
N GLU A 359 -10.08 20.83 -17.30
CA GLU A 359 -11.25 20.45 -18.10
C GLU A 359 -12.13 21.68 -18.42
N GLU A 360 -12.03 22.23 -19.63
CA GLU A 360 -12.83 23.40 -20.12
C GLU A 360 -14.36 23.26 -19.95
N ASN A 361 -14.86 22.06 -19.65
CA ASN A 361 -16.28 21.76 -19.41
C ASN A 361 -16.66 21.52 -17.93
N SER A 362 -15.74 21.70 -16.97
CA SER A 362 -15.96 21.36 -15.56
C SER A 362 -16.82 22.41 -14.83
N LYS A 363 -18.14 22.32 -14.97
CA LYS A 363 -19.10 22.94 -14.03
C LYS A 363 -19.10 22.27 -12.64
N THR A 364 -18.11 21.43 -12.33
CA THR A 364 -18.17 20.35 -11.34
C THR A 364 -17.40 20.62 -10.04
N PHE A 365 -16.58 21.67 -9.95
CA PHE A 365 -15.90 22.00 -8.70
C PHE A 365 -16.73 22.98 -7.85
N THR A 366 -17.26 22.50 -6.73
CA THR A 366 -18.27 23.20 -5.92
C THR A 366 -17.71 24.01 -4.74
N MET A 367 -16.38 24.25 -4.65
CA MET A 367 -15.80 24.96 -3.51
C MET A 367 -15.75 26.48 -3.70
N PRO A 368 -16.29 27.28 -2.75
CA PRO A 368 -16.12 28.73 -2.73
C PRO A 368 -14.64 29.18 -2.71
N PRO A 369 -14.28 30.26 -3.41
CA PRO A 369 -12.89 30.75 -3.49
C PRO A 369 -12.26 31.09 -2.13
N ASP A 370 -13.02 31.62 -1.18
CA ASP A 370 -12.55 31.95 0.16
C ASP A 370 -12.13 30.71 0.95
N LEU A 371 -12.88 29.62 0.81
CA LEU A 371 -12.54 28.32 1.42
C LEU A 371 -11.31 27.70 0.73
N MET A 372 -11.17 27.87 -0.58
CA MET A 372 -9.98 27.44 -1.32
C MET A 372 -8.72 28.19 -0.89
N LEU A 373 -8.78 29.52 -0.76
CA LEU A 373 -7.66 30.32 -0.26
C LEU A 373 -7.29 29.94 1.16
N LYS A 374 -8.27 29.62 1.99
CA LYS A 374 -8.02 29.12 3.35
C LYS A 374 -7.34 27.75 3.33
N LEU A 375 -7.80 26.81 2.49
CA LEU A 375 -7.11 25.52 2.33
C LEU A 375 -5.69 25.70 1.82
N ARG A 376 -5.47 26.57 0.83
CA ARG A 376 -4.12 26.88 0.32
C ARG A 376 -3.17 27.28 1.47
N LYS A 377 -3.62 28.18 2.35
CA LYS A 377 -2.87 28.58 3.53
C LYS A 377 -2.66 27.42 4.51
N ASP A 378 -3.73 26.69 4.85
CA ASP A 378 -3.67 25.58 5.82
C ASP A 378 -2.77 24.42 5.31
N ILE A 379 -2.76 24.16 3.99
CA ILE A 379 -1.87 23.18 3.34
C ILE A 379 -0.43 23.67 3.41
N ALA A 380 -0.14 24.92 3.02
CA ALA A 380 1.21 25.47 3.09
C ALA A 380 1.79 25.41 4.51
N GLU A 381 1.02 25.82 5.53
CA GLU A 381 1.44 25.71 6.94
C GLU A 381 1.70 24.25 7.36
N THR A 382 0.89 23.31 6.88
CA THR A 382 1.08 21.88 7.16
C THR A 382 2.31 21.33 6.46
N MET A 383 2.61 21.77 5.23
CA MET A 383 3.79 21.39 4.48
C MET A 383 5.06 21.93 5.13
N SER A 384 5.08 23.19 5.61
CA SER A 384 6.22 23.72 6.37
C SER A 384 6.53 22.89 7.62
N LEU A 385 5.51 22.47 8.38
CA LEU A 385 5.69 21.57 9.53
C LEU A 385 6.16 20.17 9.11
N ALA A 386 5.75 19.70 7.93
CA ALA A 386 6.22 18.44 7.38
C ALA A 386 7.71 18.53 6.98
N ILE A 387 8.14 19.64 6.40
CA ILE A 387 9.55 19.93 6.09
C ILE A 387 10.40 19.88 7.36
N GLU A 388 9.97 20.58 8.43
CA GLU A 388 10.64 20.56 9.74
C GLU A 388 10.75 19.12 10.27
N TYR A 389 9.65 18.37 10.26
CA TYR A 389 9.66 16.97 10.70
C TYR A 389 10.60 16.09 9.86
N LEU A 390 10.56 16.21 8.53
CA LEU A 390 11.41 15.44 7.62
C LEU A 390 12.88 15.74 7.88
N ARG A 391 13.24 17.03 8.02
CA ARG A 391 14.59 17.46 8.34
C ARG A 391 15.06 16.91 9.68
N ASP A 392 14.28 17.10 10.74
CA ASP A 392 14.63 16.60 12.07
C ASP A 392 14.78 15.08 12.10
N ARG A 393 13.87 14.36 11.41
CA ARG A 393 13.89 12.90 11.31
C ARG A 393 15.11 12.39 10.55
N TRP A 394 15.50 13.08 9.48
CA TRP A 394 16.68 12.78 8.68
C TRP A 394 17.98 13.04 9.46
N ASP A 395 18.09 14.23 10.06
CA ASP A 395 19.25 14.62 10.85
C ASP A 395 19.44 13.71 12.06
N ALA A 396 18.34 13.31 12.72
CA ALA A 396 18.39 12.32 13.81
C ALA A 396 18.97 10.97 13.34
N SER A 397 18.73 10.57 12.10
CA SER A 397 19.20 9.29 11.56
C SER A 397 20.63 9.33 11.04
N ILE A 398 20.99 10.38 10.30
CA ILE A 398 22.34 10.53 9.73
C ILE A 398 23.36 10.99 10.77
N ALA A 399 23.01 11.98 11.59
CA ALA A 399 23.93 12.58 12.56
C ALA A 399 24.01 11.81 13.89
N GLY A 400 23.33 10.66 14.01
CA GLY A 400 23.21 9.87 15.24
C GLY A 400 24.50 9.88 16.07
N ALA A 401 24.41 10.33 17.32
CA ALA A 401 25.55 10.65 18.19
C ALA A 401 26.73 9.67 18.03
N SER A 402 27.79 10.11 17.35
CA SER A 402 29.04 9.37 17.26
C SER A 402 29.54 9.07 18.68
N GLY A 403 29.55 7.79 19.06
CA GLY A 403 30.22 7.31 20.27
C GLY A 403 29.35 7.05 21.52
N LEU A 404 28.02 7.09 21.46
CA LEU A 404 27.16 6.76 22.61
C LEU A 404 26.40 5.43 22.46
N HIS A 405 26.39 4.63 23.52
CA HIS A 405 25.63 3.39 23.62
C HIS A 405 24.12 3.66 23.44
N PRO A 406 23.33 2.77 22.80
CA PRO A 406 21.90 2.99 22.54
C PRO A 406 21.05 3.41 23.75
N SER A 407 21.45 3.01 24.94
CA SER A 407 20.79 3.37 26.21
C SER A 407 21.05 4.81 26.70
N ALA A 408 22.00 5.55 26.10
CA ALA A 408 22.32 6.93 26.46
C ALA A 408 21.50 7.96 25.65
N ARG A 409 20.60 7.49 24.78
CA ARG A 409 19.85 8.27 23.78
C ARG A 409 18.59 8.98 24.30
N ALA A 410 18.49 9.31 25.59
CA ALA A 410 17.25 9.84 26.18
C ALA A 410 17.51 10.98 27.21
N GLY A 411 18.20 12.05 26.81
CA GLY A 411 18.52 13.20 27.68
C GLY A 411 18.04 14.57 27.17
N THR A 412 17.66 15.47 28.08
CA THR A 412 17.37 16.90 27.81
C THR A 412 18.59 17.77 28.12
N ALA A 413 18.91 18.77 27.28
CA ALA A 413 19.87 19.83 27.58
C ALA A 413 19.17 21.19 27.75
N ALA A 414 19.59 22.00 28.73
CA ALA A 414 19.06 23.35 28.90
C ALA A 414 19.85 24.35 28.05
N THR A 415 19.17 25.12 27.19
CA THR A 415 19.74 26.29 26.52
C THR A 415 19.11 27.57 27.06
N SER A 416 19.67 28.72 26.70
CA SER A 416 19.22 30.06 27.14
C SER A 416 17.78 30.41 26.71
N GLU A 417 17.15 29.59 25.86
CA GLU A 417 15.77 29.74 25.40
C GLU A 417 14.82 28.65 25.96
N GLY A 418 15.31 27.75 26.82
CA GLY A 418 14.52 26.68 27.45
C GLY A 418 15.20 25.30 27.42
N THR A 419 14.53 24.28 27.93
CA THR A 419 14.98 22.88 27.84
C THR A 419 14.80 22.38 26.41
N ARG A 420 15.90 22.12 25.70
CA ARG A 420 15.93 21.49 24.37
C ARG A 420 16.37 20.03 24.49
N LEU A 421 15.63 19.11 23.88
CA LEU A 421 15.97 17.68 23.90
C LEU A 421 17.20 17.43 23.01
N THR A 422 18.22 16.69 23.48
CA THR A 422 19.44 16.48 22.67
C THR A 422 19.19 15.55 21.48
N LEU A 423 20.03 15.63 20.45
CA LEU A 423 20.05 14.87 19.17
C LEU A 423 20.13 13.34 19.35
N THR A 424 19.09 12.72 19.90
CA THR A 424 19.11 11.30 20.28
C THR A 424 17.83 10.55 19.90
N TRP A 425 17.20 10.89 18.77
CA TRP A 425 15.83 10.45 18.43
C TRP A 425 15.70 9.44 17.28
N ASP A 426 16.75 8.77 16.79
CA ASP A 426 16.50 7.76 15.74
C ASP A 426 15.78 6.50 16.28
N SER A 427 15.02 5.86 15.40
CA SER A 427 14.42 4.55 15.65
C SER A 427 15.52 3.50 15.81
N ILE A 428 15.34 2.61 16.79
CA ILE A 428 16.24 1.47 17.02
C ILE A 428 16.03 0.38 15.96
N GLN A 429 14.84 0.32 15.35
CA GLN A 429 14.40 -0.80 14.51
C GLN A 429 14.22 -0.42 13.03
N ASP A 430 13.68 0.77 12.76
CA ASP A 430 13.22 1.15 11.42
C ASP A 430 14.11 2.24 10.81
N LYS A 431 14.59 2.00 9.58
CA LYS A 431 15.34 3.01 8.82
C LYS A 431 14.41 4.12 8.35
N VAL A 432 14.93 5.35 8.19
CA VAL A 432 14.18 6.46 7.59
C VAL A 432 13.65 6.10 6.20
N THR A 433 14.40 5.34 5.40
CA THR A 433 14.04 4.98 4.02
C THR A 433 12.83 4.05 3.93
N VAL A 434 12.52 3.29 4.98
CA VAL A 434 11.39 2.34 5.00
C VAL A 434 10.15 2.91 5.71
N ASP A 435 10.26 4.09 6.31
CA ASP A 435 9.15 4.73 7.01
C ASP A 435 8.15 5.31 5.98
N PRO A 436 6.90 4.79 5.93
CA PRO A 436 5.93 5.16 4.89
C PRO A 436 5.58 6.65 4.93
N LEU A 437 5.71 7.30 6.10
CA LEU A 437 5.45 8.72 6.24
C LEU A 437 6.41 9.57 5.42
N ILE A 438 7.69 9.18 5.30
CA ILE A 438 8.71 9.98 4.62
C ILE A 438 8.35 10.13 3.15
N LEU A 439 8.13 9.01 2.47
CA LEU A 439 7.80 9.00 1.06
C LEU A 439 6.46 9.68 0.77
N ALA A 440 5.42 9.41 1.57
CA ALA A 440 4.11 10.02 1.39
C ALA A 440 4.16 11.55 1.58
N SER A 441 4.92 12.02 2.57
CA SER A 441 5.13 13.47 2.81
C SER A 441 5.86 14.12 1.64
N ILE A 442 6.94 13.50 1.14
CA ILE A 442 7.70 14.02 -0.01
C ILE A 442 6.84 14.06 -1.27
N ARG A 443 6.03 13.02 -1.53
CA ARG A 443 5.10 13.01 -2.67
C ARG A 443 4.09 14.15 -2.61
N ALA A 444 3.46 14.35 -1.47
CA ALA A 444 2.47 15.40 -1.30
C ALA A 444 3.11 16.79 -1.40
N LEU A 445 4.29 16.97 -0.79
CA LEU A 445 5.06 18.21 -0.89
C LEU A 445 5.47 18.49 -2.34
N ALA A 446 6.00 17.50 -3.06
CA ALA A 446 6.45 17.62 -4.43
C ALA A 446 5.35 18.13 -5.37
N ILE A 447 4.16 17.54 -5.28
CA ILE A 447 3.00 18.00 -6.04
C ILE A 447 2.64 19.42 -5.62
N TRP A 448 2.59 19.71 -4.31
CA TRP A 448 2.20 21.03 -3.83
C TRP A 448 3.15 22.15 -4.28
N ILE A 449 4.46 22.00 -4.12
CA ILE A 449 5.43 23.05 -4.47
C ILE A 449 5.55 23.27 -5.98
N ARG A 450 5.23 22.23 -6.77
CA ARG A 450 5.13 22.33 -8.23
C ARG A 450 3.92 23.16 -8.65
N GLU A 451 2.74 22.84 -8.11
CA GLU A 451 1.48 23.47 -8.53
C GLU A 451 1.23 24.83 -7.85
N ASP A 452 1.74 25.04 -6.64
CA ASP A 452 1.56 26.28 -5.87
C ASP A 452 2.77 27.20 -5.99
N GLU A 453 2.55 28.46 -6.37
CA GLU A 453 3.57 29.51 -6.46
C GLU A 453 3.93 30.10 -5.10
N ASN A 454 4.21 29.27 -4.11
CA ASN A 454 4.66 29.70 -2.78
C ASN A 454 6.19 29.68 -2.70
N GLU A 455 6.80 30.83 -2.99
CA GLU A 455 8.26 31.00 -3.02
C GLU A 455 8.91 30.66 -1.67
N ASN A 456 8.29 31.01 -0.54
CA ASN A 456 8.84 30.69 0.78
C ASN A 456 8.93 29.17 1.01
N LEU A 457 7.89 28.44 0.64
CA LEU A 457 7.87 26.99 0.80
C LEU A 457 8.87 26.29 -0.15
N ARG A 458 9.08 26.85 -1.36
CA ARG A 458 10.13 26.38 -2.29
C ARG A 458 11.53 26.58 -1.69
N LYS A 459 11.79 27.73 -1.07
CA LYS A 459 13.05 28.01 -0.35
C LYS A 459 13.26 27.11 0.87
N GLU A 460 12.21 26.90 1.68
CA GLU A 460 12.26 25.94 2.80
C GLU A 460 12.59 24.52 2.29
N SER A 461 11.99 24.13 1.15
CA SER A 461 12.25 22.83 0.52
C SER A 461 13.66 22.70 -0.05
N ALA A 462 14.26 23.79 -0.55
CA ALA A 462 15.67 23.82 -0.96
C ALA A 462 16.62 23.46 0.20
N GLY A 463 16.24 23.78 1.45
CA GLY A 463 16.98 23.40 2.66
C GLY A 463 17.04 21.88 2.94
N MET A 464 16.28 21.07 2.21
CA MET A 464 16.31 19.59 2.27
C MET A 464 17.08 18.96 1.10
N MET A 465 17.83 19.74 0.32
CA MET A 465 18.47 19.23 -0.90
C MET A 465 19.43 18.06 -0.65
N ASP A 466 20.22 18.11 0.42
CA ASP A 466 21.10 17.01 0.83
C ASP A 466 20.31 15.72 1.09
N MET A 467 19.21 15.81 1.84
CA MET A 467 18.30 14.69 2.10
C MET A 467 17.70 14.14 0.80
N PHE A 468 17.21 15.01 -0.09
CA PHE A 468 16.66 14.59 -1.37
C PHE A 468 17.69 13.87 -2.24
N ILE A 469 18.88 14.44 -2.41
CA ILE A 469 19.91 13.82 -3.25
C ILE A 469 20.39 12.49 -2.67
N GLU A 470 20.51 12.35 -1.35
CA GLU A 470 20.88 11.07 -0.73
C GLU A 470 19.76 10.02 -0.84
N LEU A 471 18.50 10.40 -0.60
CA LEU A 471 17.36 9.49 -0.81
C LEU A 471 17.23 9.06 -2.28
N TYR A 472 17.56 9.95 -3.22
CA TYR A 472 17.62 9.62 -4.65
C TYR A 472 18.65 8.52 -4.93
N LYS A 473 19.87 8.65 -4.37
CA LYS A 473 20.97 7.69 -4.56
C LYS A 473 20.67 6.32 -3.97
N ILE A 474 20.05 6.29 -2.79
CA ILE A 474 19.78 5.05 -2.04
C ILE A 474 18.59 4.28 -2.62
N SER A 475 17.70 4.95 -3.36
CA SER A 475 16.53 4.33 -3.98
C SER A 475 16.90 3.18 -4.90
N SER A 476 16.33 2.00 -4.64
CA SER A 476 16.50 0.78 -5.42
C SER A 476 15.14 0.17 -5.78
N MET A 477 15.11 -0.87 -6.62
CA MET A 477 13.86 -1.50 -7.06
C MET A 477 13.09 -2.22 -5.93
N ASP A 478 13.75 -2.59 -4.84
CA ASP A 478 13.18 -3.40 -3.74
C ASP A 478 12.71 -2.56 -2.53
N GLU A 479 13.00 -1.27 -2.52
CA GLU A 479 12.63 -0.32 -1.46
C GLU A 479 11.70 0.77 -2.02
N PRO A 480 11.04 1.58 -1.18
CA PRO A 480 10.19 2.64 -1.69
C PRO A 480 11.01 3.61 -2.56
N ASP A 481 10.60 3.79 -3.82
CA ASP A 481 11.35 4.59 -4.79
C ASP A 481 11.08 6.10 -4.60
N PHE A 482 12.11 6.83 -4.16
CA PHE A 482 12.05 8.28 -3.94
C PHE A 482 12.38 9.08 -5.21
N ARG A 483 12.96 8.47 -6.25
CA ARG A 483 13.51 9.19 -7.41
C ARG A 483 12.47 10.05 -8.09
N TYR A 484 11.31 9.48 -8.41
CA TYR A 484 10.25 10.22 -9.11
C TYR A 484 9.64 11.36 -8.25
N PRO A 485 9.25 11.12 -6.97
CA PRO A 485 8.82 12.22 -6.08
C PRO A 485 9.86 13.33 -5.92
N ILE A 486 11.15 13.00 -5.85
CA ILE A 486 12.22 13.99 -5.74
C ILE A 486 12.34 14.82 -7.01
N LEU A 487 12.37 14.18 -8.19
CA LEU A 487 12.42 14.92 -9.47
C LEU A 487 11.23 15.87 -9.59
N LEU A 488 10.05 15.43 -9.17
CA LEU A 488 8.85 16.26 -9.15
C LEU A 488 8.98 17.45 -8.19
N ALA A 489 9.58 17.25 -7.01
CA ALA A 489 9.84 18.34 -6.07
C ALA A 489 10.85 19.35 -6.65
N LEU A 490 11.89 18.85 -7.32
CA LEU A 490 12.91 19.69 -7.93
C LEU A 490 12.32 20.62 -9.00
N GLU A 491 11.27 20.23 -9.74
CA GLU A 491 10.61 21.12 -10.70
C GLU A 491 10.14 22.42 -10.05
N GLY A 492 9.58 22.35 -8.84
CA GLY A 492 9.20 23.55 -8.08
C GLY A 492 10.40 24.25 -7.46
N ILE A 493 11.35 23.51 -6.87
CA ILE A 493 12.49 24.08 -6.13
C ILE A 493 13.45 24.84 -7.07
N MET A 494 13.72 24.32 -8.25
CA MET A 494 14.65 24.91 -9.23
C MET A 494 14.15 26.25 -9.80
N THR A 495 12.90 26.64 -9.56
CA THR A 495 12.40 27.99 -9.91
C THR A 495 12.97 29.10 -9.02
N THR A 496 13.78 28.75 -8.02
CA THR A 496 14.44 29.68 -7.10
C THR A 496 15.96 29.55 -7.23
N GLU A 497 16.67 30.68 -7.17
CA GLU A 497 18.15 30.72 -7.21
C GLU A 497 18.76 29.84 -6.10
N ASP A 498 18.23 29.94 -4.87
CA ASP A 498 18.62 29.12 -3.72
C ASP A 498 18.50 27.62 -4.02
N GLY A 499 17.45 27.24 -4.76
CA GLY A 499 17.19 25.87 -5.18
C GLY A 499 18.27 25.34 -6.13
N VAL A 500 18.59 26.10 -7.17
CA VAL A 500 19.64 25.73 -8.14
C VAL A 500 21.00 25.67 -7.46
N GLU A 501 21.33 26.64 -6.61
CA GLU A 501 22.58 26.65 -5.85
C GLU A 501 22.68 25.43 -4.93
N ALA A 502 21.64 25.14 -4.15
CA ALA A 502 21.60 23.98 -3.26
C ALA A 502 21.78 22.67 -4.03
N PHE A 503 21.11 22.50 -5.17
CA PHE A 503 21.22 21.32 -6.02
C PHE A 503 22.65 21.09 -6.51
N LEU A 504 23.30 22.17 -6.98
CA LEU A 504 24.68 22.12 -7.45
C LEU A 504 25.68 21.85 -6.31
N ASN A 505 25.43 22.38 -5.13
CA ASN A 505 26.26 22.17 -3.93
C ASN A 505 26.22 20.73 -3.41
N GLN A 506 25.15 19.97 -3.71
CA GLN A 506 25.00 18.56 -3.34
C GLN A 506 25.35 17.58 -4.47
N ASP A 507 26.11 18.03 -5.47
CA ASP A 507 26.46 17.26 -6.66
C ASP A 507 25.24 16.71 -7.43
N GLY A 508 24.08 17.35 -7.30
CA GLY A 508 22.80 16.87 -7.85
C GLY A 508 22.86 16.62 -9.35
N TRP A 509 23.58 17.49 -10.10
CA TRP A 509 23.81 17.30 -11.53
C TRP A 509 24.40 15.93 -11.83
N GLN A 510 25.47 15.56 -11.11
CA GLN A 510 26.17 14.31 -11.36
C GLN A 510 25.24 13.12 -11.08
N VAL A 511 24.54 13.16 -9.95
CA VAL A 511 23.62 12.10 -9.50
C VAL A 511 22.52 11.83 -10.52
N VAL A 512 21.81 12.87 -10.97
CA VAL A 512 20.71 12.67 -11.92
C VAL A 512 21.23 12.33 -13.32
N SER A 513 22.39 12.86 -13.72
CA SER A 513 23.00 12.52 -15.01
C SER A 513 23.46 11.06 -15.09
N GLU A 514 23.94 10.49 -13.98
CA GLU A 514 24.30 9.07 -13.89
C GLU A 514 23.08 8.16 -14.05
N ASP A 515 21.94 8.50 -13.42
CA ASP A 515 20.67 7.78 -13.63
C ASP A 515 20.16 7.94 -15.07
N LEU A 516 20.27 9.15 -15.65
CA LEU A 516 19.91 9.37 -17.05
C LEU A 516 20.75 8.48 -18.00
N PHE A 517 22.06 8.35 -17.77
CA PHE A 517 22.90 7.44 -18.56
C PHE A 517 22.45 5.98 -18.43
N HIS A 518 22.07 5.55 -17.22
CA HIS A 518 21.55 4.20 -16.99
C HIS A 518 20.22 3.96 -17.72
N ILE A 519 19.29 4.93 -17.67
CA ILE A 519 18.02 4.89 -18.39
C ILE A 519 18.25 4.77 -19.91
N LEU A 520 19.13 5.61 -20.47
CA LEU A 520 19.44 5.58 -21.90
C LEU A 520 20.07 4.26 -22.34
N SER A 521 20.95 3.67 -21.52
CA SER A 521 21.53 2.35 -21.79
C SER A 521 20.46 1.26 -21.80
N ASN A 522 19.56 1.26 -20.82
CA ASN A 522 18.46 0.28 -20.74
C ASN A 522 17.52 0.37 -21.94
N ILE A 523 17.21 1.58 -22.40
CA ILE A 523 16.37 1.81 -23.58
C ILE A 523 17.08 1.31 -24.85
N ALA A 524 18.41 1.49 -24.96
CA ALA A 524 19.19 1.03 -26.11
C ALA A 524 19.33 -0.50 -26.19
N ASP A 525 19.34 -1.20 -25.06
CA ASP A 525 19.49 -2.66 -24.95
C ASP A 525 18.18 -3.45 -25.22
N THR A 526 17.16 -2.79 -25.78
CA THR A 526 15.83 -3.34 -26.13
C THR A 526 15.84 -4.48 -27.15
N ALA A 527 17.00 -4.89 -27.66
CA ALA A 527 17.17 -6.16 -28.37
C ALA A 527 17.04 -7.40 -27.45
N SER A 528 17.10 -7.23 -26.12
CA SER A 528 16.86 -8.32 -25.16
C SER A 528 15.38 -8.41 -24.79
N LEU A 529 14.75 -9.55 -25.13
CA LEU A 529 13.31 -9.88 -24.97
C LEU A 529 12.82 -9.97 -23.49
N THR A 530 13.54 -9.38 -22.54
CA THR A 530 13.40 -9.65 -21.10
C THR A 530 12.75 -8.53 -20.29
N ILE A 531 12.58 -7.31 -20.83
CA ILE A 531 12.02 -6.18 -20.07
C ILE A 531 10.59 -5.85 -20.55
N PRO A 532 9.57 -5.80 -19.65
CA PRO A 532 8.22 -5.38 -20.00
C PRO A 532 8.17 -3.94 -20.54
N GLN A 533 7.39 -3.70 -21.61
CA GLN A 533 7.23 -2.37 -22.24
C GLN A 533 6.76 -1.26 -21.27
N SER A 534 5.99 -1.63 -20.24
CA SER A 534 5.56 -0.71 -19.17
C SER A 534 6.72 -0.18 -18.34
N SER A 535 7.73 -1.03 -18.08
CA SER A 535 8.94 -0.64 -17.35
C SER A 535 9.78 0.36 -18.14
N ILE A 536 9.94 0.12 -19.45
CA ILE A 536 10.68 1.02 -20.35
C ILE A 536 10.00 2.40 -20.41
N THR A 537 8.67 2.42 -20.49
CA THR A 537 7.92 3.67 -20.54
C THR A 537 8.06 4.45 -19.23
N ALA A 538 8.08 3.77 -18.08
CA ALA A 538 8.30 4.41 -16.78
C ALA A 538 9.73 4.95 -16.62
N GLU A 539 10.74 4.21 -17.08
CA GLU A 539 12.13 4.70 -17.09
C GLU A 539 12.29 5.90 -18.03
N ALA A 540 11.70 5.87 -19.22
CA ALA A 540 11.72 6.98 -20.17
C ALA A 540 11.04 8.24 -19.58
N ALA A 541 9.89 8.07 -18.91
CA ALA A 541 9.23 9.17 -18.21
C ALA A 541 10.09 9.76 -17.08
N ARG A 542 10.83 8.92 -16.35
CA ARG A 542 11.81 9.41 -15.35
C ARG A 542 12.94 10.19 -16.03
N GLY A 543 13.45 9.69 -17.16
CA GLY A 543 14.46 10.35 -17.97
C GLY A 543 14.03 11.75 -18.42
N LEU A 544 12.78 11.92 -18.85
CA LEU A 544 12.22 13.22 -19.21
C LEU A 544 12.26 14.20 -18.05
N GLN A 545 11.87 13.76 -16.86
CA GLN A 545 11.91 14.61 -15.66
C GLN A 545 13.33 15.01 -15.31
N ILE A 546 14.31 14.11 -15.44
CA ILE A 546 15.72 14.45 -15.25
C ILE A 546 16.15 15.54 -16.23
N VAL A 547 15.81 15.39 -17.53
CA VAL A 547 16.16 16.39 -18.54
C VAL A 547 15.57 17.76 -18.21
N ARG A 548 14.30 17.83 -17.76
CA ARG A 548 13.66 19.08 -17.34
C ARG A 548 14.40 19.76 -16.18
N ILE A 549 14.83 18.99 -15.18
CA ILE A 549 15.64 19.53 -14.07
C ILE A 549 16.99 20.06 -14.57
N LEU A 550 17.66 19.32 -15.46
CA LEU A 550 18.96 19.75 -16.00
C LEU A 550 18.84 21.01 -16.88
N LEU A 551 17.75 21.14 -17.65
CA LEU A 551 17.44 22.34 -18.41
C LEU A 551 17.21 23.54 -17.48
N ALA A 552 16.43 23.39 -16.41
CA ALA A 552 16.21 24.47 -15.43
C ALA A 552 17.53 24.99 -14.83
N VAL A 553 18.48 24.11 -14.54
CA VAL A 553 19.83 24.50 -14.07
C VAL A 553 20.61 25.26 -15.14
N ILE A 554 20.48 24.85 -16.41
CA ILE A 554 21.15 25.54 -17.52
C ILE A 554 20.53 26.91 -17.72
N ASP A 555 19.22 27.07 -17.65
CA ASP A 555 18.54 28.34 -17.95
C ASP A 555 18.83 29.42 -16.90
N GLU A 556 19.08 29.03 -15.64
CA GLU A 556 19.37 29.94 -14.55
C GLU A 556 20.51 30.94 -14.84
N GLU A 557 20.28 32.22 -14.50
CA GLU A 557 21.22 33.31 -14.82
C GLU A 557 22.56 33.16 -14.10
N SER A 558 22.55 32.64 -12.87
CA SER A 558 23.76 32.39 -12.07
C SER A 558 24.66 31.32 -12.69
N THR A 559 24.10 30.42 -13.51
CA THR A 559 24.82 29.43 -14.31
C THR A 559 25.45 30.09 -15.55
N SER A 560 26.43 30.95 -15.30
CA SER A 560 27.17 31.70 -16.33
C SER A 560 28.27 30.87 -17.01
N TYR A 561 28.77 29.82 -16.37
CA TYR A 561 29.82 28.95 -16.90
C TYR A 561 29.45 27.48 -16.80
N ILE A 562 29.33 26.82 -17.96
CA ILE A 562 29.13 25.36 -18.01
C ILE A 562 30.39 24.62 -17.57
N LYS A 563 30.24 23.70 -16.61
CA LYS A 563 31.31 22.79 -16.19
C LYS A 563 31.61 21.80 -17.31
N GLN A 564 32.89 21.58 -17.61
CA GLN A 564 33.30 20.68 -18.70
C GLN A 564 32.71 19.25 -18.57
N LYS A 565 32.52 18.76 -17.35
CA LYS A 565 31.92 17.45 -17.08
C LYS A 565 30.49 17.32 -17.61
N TRP A 566 29.74 18.43 -17.74
CA TRP A 566 28.35 18.44 -18.20
C TRP A 566 28.25 18.19 -19.71
N LEU A 567 29.29 18.58 -20.45
CA LEU A 567 29.36 18.45 -21.90
C LEU A 567 29.50 16.98 -22.37
N THR A 568 29.65 16.02 -21.46
CA THR A 568 29.59 14.59 -21.80
C THR A 568 28.20 14.21 -22.33
N LEU A 569 27.14 14.88 -21.88
CA LEU A 569 25.77 14.66 -22.35
C LEU A 569 25.61 14.96 -23.85
N ILE A 570 26.41 15.89 -24.40
CA ILE A 570 26.42 16.19 -25.84
C ILE A 570 26.90 14.96 -26.61
N SER A 571 28.02 14.37 -26.21
CA SER A 571 28.53 13.15 -26.85
C SER A 571 27.59 11.97 -26.64
N THR A 572 27.02 11.81 -25.44
CA THR A 572 26.02 10.76 -25.19
C THR A 572 24.84 10.89 -26.16
N THR A 573 24.29 12.10 -26.31
CA THR A 573 23.17 12.37 -27.23
C THR A 573 23.51 11.98 -28.66
N SER A 574 24.72 12.31 -29.13
CA SER A 574 25.18 11.94 -30.47
C SER A 574 25.36 10.43 -30.68
N THR A 575 25.51 9.65 -29.60
CA THR A 575 25.70 8.20 -29.64
C THR A 575 24.42 7.40 -29.39
N MET A 576 23.29 8.08 -29.13
CA MET A 576 22.01 7.41 -28.90
C MET A 576 21.52 6.69 -30.15
N ASN A 577 21.00 5.47 -29.96
CA ASN A 577 20.31 4.76 -31.03
C ASN A 577 18.91 5.36 -31.21
N LEU A 578 18.53 5.65 -32.45
CA LEU A 578 17.22 6.21 -32.75
C LEU A 578 16.07 5.24 -32.36
N PRO A 579 14.94 5.77 -31.86
CA PRO A 579 13.77 4.97 -31.60
C PRO A 579 13.17 4.44 -32.91
N THR A 580 12.45 3.33 -32.81
CA THR A 580 11.67 2.81 -33.94
C THR A 580 10.32 3.52 -34.02
N SER A 581 9.65 3.49 -35.17
CA SER A 581 8.27 3.99 -35.30
C SER A 581 7.24 3.21 -34.45
N SER A 582 7.62 2.06 -33.89
CA SER A 582 6.84 1.29 -32.91
C SER A 582 7.13 1.63 -31.45
N SER A 583 8.11 2.50 -31.17
CA SER A 583 8.44 2.93 -29.80
C SER A 583 7.27 3.71 -29.18
N SER A 584 7.17 3.71 -27.85
CA SER A 584 6.18 4.53 -27.15
C SER A 584 6.50 6.01 -27.31
N SER A 585 5.45 6.85 -27.34
CA SER A 585 5.58 8.31 -27.48
C SER A 585 6.57 8.91 -26.47
N VAL A 586 6.49 8.52 -25.21
CA VAL A 586 7.38 8.95 -24.12
C VAL A 586 8.86 8.68 -24.43
N VAL A 587 9.18 7.58 -25.11
CA VAL A 587 10.56 7.28 -25.53
C VAL A 587 11.00 8.25 -26.62
N ILE A 588 10.12 8.56 -27.59
CA ILE A 588 10.41 9.53 -28.65
C ILE A 588 10.63 10.92 -28.03
N GLU A 589 9.73 11.36 -27.13
CA GLU A 589 9.85 12.62 -26.40
C GLU A 589 11.20 12.70 -25.65
N LEU A 590 11.67 11.61 -25.02
CA LEU A 590 12.97 11.60 -24.34
C LEU A 590 14.13 11.87 -25.30
N HIS A 591 14.09 11.35 -26.53
CA HIS A 591 15.14 11.62 -27.52
C HIS A 591 15.12 13.08 -27.97
N ILE A 592 13.94 13.67 -28.13
CA ILE A 592 13.78 15.10 -28.44
C ILE A 592 14.31 15.95 -27.27
N ALA A 593 13.96 15.60 -26.03
CA ALA A 593 14.41 16.29 -24.84
C ALA A 593 15.95 16.22 -24.67
N MET A 594 16.57 15.08 -25.00
CA MET A 594 18.04 14.96 -25.01
C MET A 594 18.70 15.89 -26.04
N LEU A 595 18.09 16.07 -27.21
CA LEU A 595 18.53 17.05 -28.21
C LEU A 595 18.40 18.49 -27.67
N GLN A 596 17.29 18.82 -27.02
CA GLN A 596 17.08 20.13 -26.36
C GLN A 596 18.15 20.38 -25.27
N LEU A 597 18.43 19.39 -24.43
CA LEU A 597 19.47 19.50 -23.41
C LEU A 597 20.85 19.71 -24.01
N SER A 598 21.18 18.98 -25.07
CA SER A 598 22.47 19.11 -25.76
C SER A 598 22.63 20.48 -26.43
N THR A 599 21.58 20.98 -27.08
CA THR A 599 21.58 22.30 -27.74
C THR A 599 21.68 23.43 -26.72
N ALA A 600 20.96 23.35 -25.60
CA ALA A 600 21.07 24.28 -24.48
C ALA A 600 22.49 24.30 -23.87
N LEU A 601 23.12 23.13 -23.71
CA LEU A 601 24.52 23.05 -23.25
C LEU A 601 25.48 23.69 -24.26
N LEU A 602 25.27 23.49 -25.57
CA LEU A 602 26.10 24.10 -26.61
C LEU A 602 25.90 25.63 -26.68
N SER A 603 24.68 26.12 -26.47
CA SER A 603 24.37 27.56 -26.52
C SER A 603 25.02 28.32 -25.38
N LYS A 604 25.14 27.75 -24.18
CA LYS A 604 25.92 28.35 -23.08
C LYS A 604 27.41 28.00 -23.09
N ALA A 605 27.86 27.06 -23.94
CA ALA A 605 29.28 26.72 -24.04
C ALA A 605 30.10 27.81 -24.76
N GLY A 606 31.32 28.06 -24.29
CA GLY A 606 32.25 28.98 -24.95
C GLY A 606 32.69 28.50 -26.34
N GLU A 607 33.12 29.43 -27.21
CA GLU A 607 33.43 29.18 -28.63
C GLU A 607 34.42 28.01 -28.86
N GLY A 608 35.46 27.91 -28.04
CA GLY A 608 36.43 26.81 -28.11
C GLY A 608 35.81 25.43 -27.84
N MET A 609 34.84 25.35 -26.93
CA MET A 609 34.12 24.11 -26.64
C MET A 609 33.13 23.78 -27.75
N ARG A 610 32.40 24.77 -28.29
CA ARG A 610 31.53 24.56 -29.47
C ARG A 610 32.31 24.00 -30.66
N LYS A 611 33.53 24.50 -30.91
CA LYS A 611 34.42 23.97 -31.96
C LYS A 611 34.81 22.50 -31.72
N ARG A 612 35.03 22.10 -30.45
CA ARG A 612 35.36 20.72 -30.08
C ARG A 612 34.22 19.74 -30.37
N TYR A 613 32.98 20.16 -30.14
CA TYR A 613 31.77 19.34 -30.34
C TYR A 613 31.11 19.57 -31.72
N ALA A 614 31.82 20.18 -32.68
CA ALA A 614 31.27 20.46 -34.01
C ALA A 614 30.86 19.19 -34.79
N ASN A 615 31.51 18.05 -34.53
CA ASN A 615 31.11 16.78 -35.13
C ASN A 615 29.84 16.23 -34.49
N ASP A 616 29.75 16.28 -33.16
CA ASP A 616 28.55 15.92 -32.40
C ASP A 616 27.32 16.73 -32.86
N GLN A 617 27.48 18.04 -33.04
CA GLN A 617 26.42 18.93 -33.54
C GLN A 617 25.87 18.47 -34.91
N LYS A 618 26.73 18.00 -35.83
CA LYS A 618 26.30 17.48 -37.13
C LYS A 618 25.52 16.17 -37.00
N VAL A 619 25.95 15.30 -36.09
CA VAL A 619 25.26 14.04 -35.80
C VAL A 619 23.88 14.32 -35.20
N GLN A 620 23.80 15.28 -34.28
CA GLN A 620 22.55 15.69 -33.64
C GLN A 620 21.56 16.30 -34.63
N ARG A 621 22.02 17.12 -35.58
CA ARG A 621 21.17 17.62 -36.67
C ARG A 621 20.57 16.48 -37.49
N LYS A 622 21.42 15.53 -37.91
CA LYS A 622 20.95 14.35 -38.65
C LYS A 622 19.95 13.53 -37.81
N MET A 623 20.19 13.39 -36.51
CA MET A 623 19.29 12.70 -35.60
C MET A 623 17.94 13.41 -35.49
N ALA A 624 17.91 14.75 -35.44
CA ALA A 624 16.68 15.53 -35.44
C ALA A 624 15.88 15.37 -36.75
N GLU A 625 16.54 15.42 -37.91
CA GLU A 625 15.92 15.15 -39.22
C GLU A 625 15.32 13.73 -39.30
N GLU A 626 16.04 12.73 -38.80
CA GLU A 626 15.56 11.34 -38.78
C GLU A 626 14.41 11.14 -37.78
N LEU A 627 14.42 11.83 -36.63
CA LEU A 627 13.30 11.85 -35.68
C LEU A 627 12.06 12.51 -36.27
N GLU A 628 12.19 13.58 -37.04
CA GLU A 628 11.07 14.25 -37.70
C GLU A 628 10.33 13.27 -38.64
N VAL A 629 11.08 12.43 -39.36
CA VAL A 629 10.51 11.35 -40.19
C VAL A 629 9.76 10.32 -39.33
N ILE A 630 10.33 9.91 -38.20
CA ILE A 630 9.70 8.95 -37.29
C ILE A 630 8.39 9.52 -36.72
N VAL A 631 8.43 10.76 -36.22
CA VAL A 631 7.26 11.48 -35.69
C VAL A 631 6.17 11.63 -36.75
N GLY A 632 6.55 11.90 -38.00
CA GLY A 632 5.62 11.95 -39.14
C GLY A 632 4.85 10.64 -39.41
N THR A 633 5.33 9.50 -38.89
CA THR A 633 4.67 8.18 -39.01
C THR A 633 3.84 7.79 -37.79
N MET A 634 3.78 8.62 -36.75
CA MET A 634 3.01 8.36 -35.54
C MET A 634 1.49 8.28 -35.82
N ARG A 635 0.80 7.47 -35.01
CA ARG A 635 -0.65 7.26 -35.15
C ARG A 635 -1.45 8.45 -34.63
N ASP A 636 -1.02 9.02 -33.52
CA ASP A 636 -1.62 10.22 -32.96
C ASP A 636 -1.08 11.44 -33.68
N LYS A 637 -1.95 12.15 -34.39
CA LYS A 637 -1.56 13.31 -35.19
C LYS A 637 -1.35 14.56 -34.33
N GLN A 638 -2.10 14.70 -33.24
CA GLN A 638 -1.98 15.87 -32.38
C GLN A 638 -0.62 15.85 -31.67
N GLU A 639 -0.31 14.72 -31.03
CA GLU A 639 0.97 14.50 -30.37
C GLU A 639 2.15 14.58 -31.36
N ALA A 640 1.98 14.06 -32.58
CA ALA A 640 2.99 14.19 -33.62
C ALA A 640 3.25 15.64 -34.04
N ASP A 641 2.23 16.48 -34.08
CA ASP A 641 2.40 17.89 -34.44
C ASP A 641 3.07 18.67 -33.30
N GLU A 642 2.77 18.36 -32.04
CA GLU A 642 3.49 18.89 -30.86
C GLU A 642 4.98 18.51 -30.91
N PHE A 643 5.32 17.26 -31.21
CA PHE A 643 6.73 16.82 -31.32
C PHE A 643 7.47 17.43 -32.50
N LYS A 644 6.79 17.72 -33.62
CA LYS A 644 7.41 18.45 -34.74
C LYS A 644 7.75 19.88 -34.37
N GLU A 645 6.91 20.55 -33.58
CA GLU A 645 7.19 21.89 -33.08
C GLU A 645 8.47 21.89 -32.23
N LEU A 646 8.57 20.97 -31.26
CA LEU A 646 9.77 20.80 -30.44
C LEU A 646 11.03 20.51 -31.26
N LEU A 647 10.92 19.67 -32.30
CA LEU A 647 12.03 19.37 -33.21
C LEU A 647 12.42 20.58 -34.08
N SER A 648 11.44 21.39 -34.50
CA SER A 648 11.70 22.63 -35.23
C SER A 648 12.51 23.62 -34.39
N ASP A 649 12.17 23.75 -33.10
CA ASP A 649 12.94 24.59 -32.17
C ASP A 649 14.38 24.09 -32.00
N VAL A 650 14.56 22.78 -31.82
CA VAL A 650 15.89 22.15 -31.77
C VAL A 650 16.70 22.43 -33.04
N MET A 651 16.08 22.32 -34.22
CA MET A 651 16.73 22.59 -35.50
C MET A 651 17.14 24.05 -35.63
N LEU A 652 16.26 24.98 -35.23
CA LEU A 652 16.55 26.42 -35.22
C LEU A 652 17.72 26.75 -34.29
N ASP A 653 17.78 26.15 -33.10
CA ASP A 653 18.89 26.32 -32.17
C ASP A 653 20.20 25.76 -32.74
N LEU A 654 20.16 24.58 -33.37
CA LEU A 654 21.32 24.01 -34.05
C LEU A 654 21.82 24.86 -35.22
N GLU A 655 20.94 25.57 -35.92
CA GLU A 655 21.28 26.52 -36.99
C GLU A 655 21.91 27.80 -36.42
N ASN A 656 21.32 28.37 -35.37
CA ASN A 656 21.85 29.56 -34.70
C ASN A 656 23.27 29.34 -34.15
N LEU A 657 23.57 28.13 -33.69
CA LEU A 657 24.90 27.73 -33.24
C LEU A 657 25.95 27.69 -34.38
N GLU A 658 25.54 27.57 -35.64
CA GLU A 658 26.43 27.61 -36.81
C GLU A 658 26.67 29.03 -37.33
N VAL A 659 25.66 29.90 -37.25
CA VAL A 659 25.72 31.29 -37.75
C VAL A 659 26.63 32.17 -36.90
N GLY A 660 26.86 31.83 -35.63
CA GLY A 660 27.81 32.51 -34.74
C GLY A 660 29.30 32.19 -34.97
N ARG A 661 29.68 31.65 -36.15
CA ARG A 661 31.06 31.33 -36.53
C ARG A 661 31.78 32.44 -37.29
#